data_AF-A0A257GYI2-F1
#
_entry.id   AF-A0A257GYI2-F1
#
_cell.length_a   1.000
_cell.length_b   1.000
_cell.length_c   1.000
_cell.angle_alpha   90.00
_cell.angle_beta   90.00
_cell.angle_gamma   90.00
#
_symmetry.space_group_name_H-M   'P 1'
#
loop_
_entity.id
_entity.type
_entity.pdbx_description
1 polymer ?
#
loop_
_entity_poly.entity_id
_entity_poly.type
_entity_poly.pdbx_seq_one_letter_code
_entity_poly.pdbx_strand_id
1 'polypeptide(L)'
;RKDDALAEMERLSELAALGEEQTELLAAQVEEQSLQLPDLEDAVTKAQATANSQRSSVMQIQQQIQVLAAEQRNIEEQSRQLNTRRERLATDRSALSAPDESRLELQRVQLSDAEEQHQVTEARLHDLQDLVPALDEARRTQQQTLNAESGKQADLSARLEALKALQEKVKTDGKLQPWLAKHGLDGLQGLWNRIHIEQGWENALEGALRERLGALEVSKLEMLRAFVHDVPPAKLAFYSPPEAITPDVSGGLPRLSDLLRVNDAGQRAVLTGWLHGCFTAVNFEEALSQRGKLQVGQSIYVKSGHVVTAHSVCFYAQDTEPAGLLARAQEIDNLEKQVRAQVLIADECRMAMARAESTYAEAAQRLVLARRDAAESQMKAHALQVETLRLSQMLEQTRARSAQIDADLAEVDAQLDALQERRVTAEAQFESLDMQLADSQERHAQLEEHVIEGQRKLVQCREQQRTLERQAQEATFAQRSLQARNAELSRAIETAQQQSSSILEEEQRAQIELNRLTDAAAQAGLQNALALKLEREKSLGARRSEYDDLTAKLRASDERRLQLERELEPLRQRITEFQLKEQAARLGFEQYEQQLADAQADLIAVEQSIKDGNVRLLGMQGDIDRLNREIAALGAVNLAAL
;
A
#
# COMPACT_ATOMS: atom_id res chain seq x y z
N ARG A 1 46.31 -88.48 85.11
CA ARG A 1 45.09 -87.69 84.83
C ARG A 1 45.08 -86.36 85.59
N LYS A 2 45.25 -86.36 86.93
CA LYS A 2 45.33 -85.11 87.70
C LYS A 2 46.57 -84.30 87.31
N ASP A 3 47.71 -84.97 87.21
CA ASP A 3 49.01 -84.31 87.04
C ASP A 3 49.21 -83.80 85.60
N ASP A 4 48.63 -84.48 84.61
CA ASP A 4 48.60 -84.03 83.20
C ASP A 4 47.88 -82.67 83.07
N ALA A 5 46.77 -82.48 83.80
CA ALA A 5 45.97 -81.26 83.75
C ALA A 5 46.68 -80.04 84.36
N LEU A 6 47.60 -80.25 85.31
CA LEU A 6 48.40 -79.17 85.90
C LEU A 6 49.46 -78.65 84.93
N ALA A 7 50.15 -79.55 84.22
CA ALA A 7 51.13 -79.18 83.18
C ALA A 7 50.48 -78.48 81.96
N GLU A 8 49.19 -78.72 81.70
CA GLU A 8 48.44 -78.03 80.65
C GLU A 8 48.06 -76.59 81.07
N MET A 9 47.78 -76.34 82.36
CA MET A 9 47.49 -74.99 82.87
C MET A 9 48.71 -74.04 82.79
N GLU A 10 49.93 -74.53 83.04
CA GLU A 10 51.16 -73.71 82.97
C GLU A 10 51.44 -73.25 81.52
N ARG A 11 51.32 -74.14 80.53
CA ARG A 11 51.46 -73.75 79.11
C ARG A 11 50.41 -72.73 78.66
N LEU A 12 49.20 -72.80 79.22
CA LEU A 12 48.12 -71.86 78.90
C LEU A 12 48.32 -70.46 79.52
N SER A 13 49.16 -70.30 80.55
CA SER A 13 49.48 -68.97 81.10
C SER A 13 50.60 -68.28 80.31
N GLU A 14 51.64 -69.00 79.88
CA GLU A 14 52.70 -68.46 79.00
C GLU A 14 52.13 -67.93 77.67
N LEU A 15 51.20 -68.68 77.08
CA LEU A 15 50.51 -68.28 75.84
C LEU A 15 49.56 -67.09 76.02
N ALA A 16 49.01 -66.86 77.23
CA ALA A 16 48.13 -65.73 77.50
C ALA A 16 48.91 -64.41 77.53
N ALA A 17 50.09 -64.38 78.17
CA ALA A 17 50.92 -63.19 78.27
C ALA A 17 51.42 -62.69 76.90
N LEU A 18 51.82 -63.62 76.01
CA LEU A 18 52.20 -63.29 74.62
C LEU A 18 51.01 -62.78 73.79
N GLY A 19 49.80 -63.26 74.09
CA GLY A 19 48.58 -62.74 73.46
C GLY A 19 48.24 -61.31 73.87
N GLU A 20 48.53 -60.94 75.13
CA GLU A 20 48.27 -59.60 75.67
C GLU A 20 49.16 -58.53 75.01
N GLU A 21 50.47 -58.76 74.95
CA GLU A 21 51.41 -57.87 74.23
C GLU A 21 51.02 -57.69 72.75
N GLN A 22 50.56 -58.77 72.09
CA GLN A 22 50.09 -58.70 70.70
C GLN A 22 48.77 -57.92 70.56
N THR A 23 47.84 -57.98 71.53
CA THR A 23 46.62 -57.15 71.50
C THR A 23 46.89 -55.66 71.67
N GLU A 24 47.82 -55.26 72.55
CA GLU A 24 48.14 -53.85 72.77
C GLU A 24 48.83 -53.23 71.53
N LEU A 25 49.77 -53.96 70.92
CA LEU A 25 50.42 -53.52 69.67
C LEU A 25 49.44 -53.32 68.51
N LEU A 26 48.46 -54.22 68.35
CA LEU A 26 47.44 -54.09 67.31
C LEU A 26 46.45 -52.94 67.61
N ALA A 27 46.11 -52.70 68.88
CA ALA A 27 45.25 -51.58 69.26
C ALA A 27 45.92 -50.23 68.95
N ALA A 28 47.21 -50.08 69.28
CA ALA A 28 47.98 -48.86 68.97
C ALA A 28 48.07 -48.59 67.45
N GLN A 29 48.24 -49.63 66.63
CA GLN A 29 48.28 -49.52 65.17
C GLN A 29 46.92 -49.12 64.55
N VAL A 30 45.80 -49.53 65.15
CA VAL A 30 44.46 -49.07 64.77
C VAL A 30 44.28 -47.59 65.13
N GLU A 31 44.72 -47.16 66.31
CA GLU A 31 44.63 -45.76 66.74
C GLU A 31 45.45 -44.84 65.83
N GLU A 32 46.71 -45.21 65.52
CA GLU A 32 47.60 -44.43 64.63
C GLU A 32 47.01 -44.28 63.21
N GLN A 33 46.41 -45.34 62.65
CA GLN A 33 45.72 -45.24 61.36
C GLN A 33 44.43 -44.41 61.44
N SER A 34 43.66 -44.51 62.54
CA SER A 34 42.43 -43.74 62.72
C SER A 34 42.68 -42.22 62.73
N LEU A 35 43.85 -41.78 63.22
CA LEU A 35 44.27 -40.39 63.26
C LEU A 35 44.65 -39.82 61.88
N GLN A 36 45.02 -40.68 60.91
CA GLN A 36 45.40 -40.27 59.55
C GLN A 36 44.20 -40.15 58.60
N LEU A 37 43.07 -40.79 58.93
CA LEU A 37 41.87 -40.78 58.09
C LEU A 37 41.30 -39.37 57.83
N PRO A 38 41.12 -38.49 58.84
CA PRO A 38 40.50 -37.18 58.64
C PRO A 38 41.29 -36.30 57.68
N ASP A 39 42.62 -36.25 57.79
CA ASP A 39 43.47 -35.44 56.91
C ASP A 39 43.40 -35.91 55.45
N LEU A 40 43.24 -37.21 55.20
CA LEU A 40 43.04 -37.76 53.85
C LEU A 40 41.64 -37.43 53.30
N GLU A 41 40.61 -37.42 54.13
CA GLU A 41 39.25 -37.01 53.75
C GLU A 41 39.18 -35.50 53.45
N ASP A 42 39.85 -34.68 54.25
CA ASP A 42 40.00 -33.24 54.05
C ASP A 42 40.84 -32.92 52.80
N ALA A 43 41.86 -33.72 52.49
CA ALA A 43 42.64 -33.58 51.26
C ALA A 43 41.82 -33.93 50.00
N VAL A 44 41.05 -35.02 50.03
CA VAL A 44 40.17 -35.42 48.91
C VAL A 44 39.08 -34.39 48.67
N THR A 45 38.42 -33.90 49.72
CA THR A 45 37.37 -32.89 49.57
C THR A 45 37.90 -31.55 49.04
N LYS A 46 39.09 -31.11 49.50
CA LYS A 46 39.77 -29.91 48.94
C LYS A 46 40.14 -30.10 47.47
N ALA A 47 40.77 -31.21 47.10
CA ALA A 47 41.13 -31.53 45.71
C ALA A 47 39.89 -31.54 44.80
N GLN A 48 38.79 -32.16 45.26
CA GLN A 48 37.55 -32.28 44.50
C GLN A 48 36.79 -30.95 44.42
N ALA A 49 36.90 -30.07 45.42
CA ALA A 49 36.43 -28.69 45.32
C ALA A 49 37.23 -27.90 44.26
N THR A 50 38.56 -28.02 44.24
CA THR A 50 39.40 -27.34 43.22
C THR A 50 39.11 -27.84 41.80
N ALA A 51 38.98 -29.16 41.59
CA ALA A 51 38.60 -29.72 40.30
C ALA A 51 37.22 -29.21 39.84
N ASN A 52 36.22 -29.17 40.74
CA ASN A 52 34.89 -28.62 40.43
C ASN A 52 34.92 -27.11 40.10
N SER A 53 35.79 -26.31 40.73
CA SER A 53 35.97 -24.90 40.36
C SER A 53 36.66 -24.73 39.01
N GLN A 54 37.61 -25.59 38.67
CA GLN A 54 38.21 -25.59 37.33
C GLN A 54 37.18 -26.00 36.27
N ARG A 55 36.28 -26.94 36.60
CA ARG A 55 35.19 -27.38 35.72
C ARG A 55 34.21 -26.27 35.36
N SER A 56 33.86 -25.41 36.31
CA SER A 56 32.99 -24.27 36.03
C SER A 56 33.69 -23.20 35.17
N SER A 57 35.01 -23.02 35.33
CA SER A 57 35.81 -22.17 34.44
C SER A 57 35.85 -22.72 32.99
N VAL A 58 36.08 -24.03 32.82
CA VAL A 58 36.00 -24.71 31.51
C VAL A 58 34.63 -24.47 30.85
N MET A 59 33.54 -24.64 31.60
CA MET A 59 32.18 -24.40 31.09
C MET A 59 31.93 -22.93 30.72
N GLN A 60 32.47 -21.96 31.46
CA GLN A 60 32.36 -20.54 31.12
C GLN A 60 33.08 -20.19 29.82
N ILE A 61 34.29 -20.72 29.61
CA ILE A 61 35.04 -20.52 28.36
C ILE A 61 34.30 -21.17 27.18
N GLN A 62 33.78 -22.40 27.35
CA GLN A 62 32.95 -23.07 26.35
C GLN A 62 31.68 -22.27 26.00
N GLN A 63 31.03 -21.63 26.98
CA GLN A 63 29.87 -20.78 26.75
C GLN A 63 30.24 -19.52 25.96
N GLN A 64 31.38 -18.88 26.26
CA GLN A 64 31.87 -17.72 25.50
C GLN A 64 32.20 -18.09 24.05
N ILE A 65 32.86 -19.22 23.82
CA ILE A 65 33.13 -19.78 22.48
C ILE A 65 31.83 -20.04 21.71
N GLN A 66 30.79 -20.60 22.36
CA GLN A 66 29.50 -20.83 21.72
C GLN A 66 28.77 -19.53 21.31
N VAL A 67 28.84 -18.49 22.15
CA VAL A 67 28.28 -17.17 21.82
C VAL A 67 29.05 -16.54 20.66
N LEU A 68 30.38 -16.56 20.69
CA LEU A 68 31.22 -15.99 19.64
C LEU A 68 31.08 -16.73 18.31
N ALA A 69 30.94 -18.06 18.33
CA ALA A 69 30.64 -18.86 17.14
C ALA A 69 29.23 -18.57 16.57
N ALA A 70 28.28 -18.15 17.39
CA ALA A 70 26.97 -17.68 16.91
C ALA A 70 27.07 -16.27 16.30
N GLU A 71 27.91 -15.39 16.84
CA GLU A 71 28.18 -14.07 16.26
C GLU A 71 28.92 -14.17 14.93
N GLN A 72 29.96 -15.01 14.82
CA GLN A 72 30.66 -15.28 13.55
C GLN A 72 29.71 -15.76 12.45
N ARG A 73 28.81 -16.70 12.75
CA ARG A 73 27.79 -17.18 11.78
C ARG A 73 26.82 -16.08 11.35
N ASN A 74 26.43 -15.19 12.27
CA ASN A 74 25.57 -14.05 11.98
C ASN A 74 26.30 -13.02 11.08
N ILE A 75 27.58 -12.76 11.33
CA ILE A 75 28.43 -11.91 10.48
C ILE A 75 28.59 -12.53 9.07
N GLU A 76 28.82 -13.85 8.96
CA GLU A 76 28.82 -14.55 7.68
C GLU A 76 27.48 -14.43 6.94
N GLU A 77 26.35 -14.60 7.63
CA GLU A 77 25.03 -14.53 7.01
C GLU A 77 24.73 -13.10 6.51
N GLN A 78 24.99 -12.08 7.34
CA GLN A 78 24.85 -10.67 6.94
C GLN A 78 25.77 -10.33 5.75
N SER A 79 27.02 -10.81 5.76
CA SER A 79 27.95 -10.62 4.64
C SER A 79 27.47 -11.29 3.34
N ARG A 80 26.90 -12.50 3.41
CA ARG A 80 26.29 -13.17 2.25
C ARG A 80 25.06 -12.42 1.73
N GLN A 81 24.21 -11.91 2.62
CA GLN A 81 23.03 -11.11 2.25
C GLN A 81 23.44 -9.78 1.59
N LEU A 82 24.44 -9.09 2.13
CA LEU A 82 24.95 -7.83 1.57
C LEU A 82 25.70 -8.03 0.25
N ASN A 83 26.53 -9.06 0.10
CA ASN A 83 27.14 -9.40 -1.20
C ASN A 83 26.05 -9.72 -2.24
N THR A 84 24.98 -10.41 -1.87
CA THR A 84 23.82 -10.64 -2.77
C THR A 84 23.11 -9.33 -3.15
N ARG A 85 23.02 -8.33 -2.24
CA ARG A 85 22.50 -6.98 -2.56
C ARG A 85 23.46 -6.24 -3.51
N ARG A 86 24.78 -6.33 -3.26
CA ARG A 86 25.86 -5.74 -4.07
C ARG A 86 25.86 -6.24 -5.51
N GLU A 87 25.79 -7.56 -5.69
CA GLU A 87 25.73 -8.19 -7.03
C GLU A 87 24.49 -7.72 -7.80
N ARG A 88 23.32 -7.65 -7.15
CA ARG A 88 22.08 -7.14 -7.78
C ARG A 88 22.22 -5.68 -8.19
N LEU A 89 22.74 -4.82 -7.31
CA LEU A 89 22.99 -3.41 -7.62
C LEU A 89 24.01 -3.25 -8.75
N ALA A 90 25.06 -4.07 -8.81
CA ALA A 90 26.00 -4.09 -9.91
C ALA A 90 25.36 -4.55 -11.24
N THR A 91 24.46 -5.54 -11.21
CA THR A 91 23.69 -5.93 -12.41
C THR A 91 22.73 -4.82 -12.86
N ASP A 92 21.97 -4.20 -11.95
CA ASP A 92 21.13 -3.01 -12.22
C ASP A 92 21.97 -1.88 -12.84
N ARG A 93 23.17 -1.63 -12.29
CA ARG A 93 24.10 -0.61 -12.77
C ARG A 93 24.58 -0.86 -14.20
N SER A 94 24.82 -2.12 -14.55
CA SER A 94 25.21 -2.55 -15.90
C SER A 94 24.04 -2.59 -16.89
N ALA A 95 22.81 -2.77 -16.40
CA ALA A 95 21.59 -2.81 -17.20
C ALA A 95 21.05 -1.41 -17.55
N LEU A 96 21.49 -0.36 -16.83
CA LEU A 96 21.18 1.03 -17.14
C LEU A 96 21.84 1.48 -18.46
N SER A 97 21.10 1.37 -19.55
CA SER A 97 21.45 1.99 -20.82
C SER A 97 21.31 3.51 -20.74
N ALA A 98 22.44 4.21 -20.68
CA ALA A 98 22.48 5.66 -20.86
C ALA A 98 22.01 6.03 -22.27
N PRO A 99 21.04 6.96 -22.42
CA PRO A 99 20.76 7.57 -23.72
C PRO A 99 22.01 8.26 -24.28
N ASP A 100 22.17 8.22 -25.59
CA ASP A 100 23.28 8.88 -26.29
C ASP A 100 23.16 10.41 -26.19
N GLU A 101 24.01 11.03 -25.38
CA GLU A 101 24.05 12.48 -25.17
C GLU A 101 24.38 13.24 -26.46
N SER A 102 25.17 12.66 -27.38
CA SER A 102 25.47 13.29 -28.67
C SER A 102 24.23 13.34 -29.59
N ARG A 103 23.35 12.34 -29.48
CA ARG A 103 22.06 12.32 -30.18
C ARG A 103 21.07 13.32 -29.58
N LEU A 104 21.09 13.55 -28.26
CA LEU A 104 20.26 14.58 -27.61
C LEU A 104 20.69 15.98 -28.06
N GLU A 105 22.00 16.27 -28.09
CA GLU A 105 22.49 17.57 -28.61
C GLU A 105 22.20 17.75 -30.10
N LEU A 106 22.32 16.70 -30.92
CA LEU A 106 21.92 16.76 -32.33
C LEU A 106 20.42 17.08 -32.49
N GLN A 107 19.55 16.52 -31.65
CA GLN A 107 18.11 16.86 -31.66
C GLN A 107 17.84 18.28 -31.16
N ARG A 108 18.60 18.80 -30.20
CA ARG A 108 18.51 20.19 -29.74
C ARG A 108 18.83 21.20 -30.85
N VAL A 109 19.86 20.91 -31.65
CA VAL A 109 20.18 21.71 -32.86
C VAL A 109 19.04 21.62 -33.88
N GLN A 110 18.60 20.42 -34.23
CA GLN A 110 17.49 20.22 -35.17
C GLN A 110 16.17 20.90 -34.73
N LEU A 111 15.90 20.93 -33.42
CA LEU A 111 14.78 21.65 -32.84
C LEU A 111 14.92 23.15 -33.04
N SER A 112 16.09 23.72 -32.73
CA SER A 112 16.38 25.15 -32.95
C SER A 112 16.19 25.55 -34.42
N ASP A 113 16.75 24.77 -35.35
CA ASP A 113 16.61 24.98 -36.80
C ASP A 113 15.12 24.94 -37.24
N ALA A 114 14.35 24.02 -36.66
CA ALA A 114 12.92 23.86 -36.97
C ALA A 114 12.05 24.97 -36.34
N GLU A 115 12.40 25.47 -35.16
CA GLU A 115 11.72 26.59 -34.50
C GLU A 115 12.00 27.92 -35.23
N GLU A 116 13.23 28.18 -35.69
CA GLU A 116 13.54 29.33 -36.55
C GLU A 116 12.78 29.23 -37.88
N GLN A 117 12.81 28.06 -38.53
CA GLN A 117 12.07 27.84 -39.78
C GLN A 117 10.55 27.99 -39.60
N HIS A 118 9.99 27.64 -38.44
CA HIS A 118 8.59 27.88 -38.10
C HIS A 118 8.29 29.38 -37.93
N GLN A 119 9.13 30.14 -37.24
CA GLN A 119 8.95 31.59 -37.11
C GLN A 119 8.97 32.30 -38.48
N VAL A 120 9.86 31.89 -39.38
CA VAL A 120 9.96 32.44 -40.74
C VAL A 120 8.71 32.13 -41.59
N THR A 121 8.16 30.91 -41.51
CA THR A 121 6.92 30.57 -42.23
C THR A 121 5.67 31.21 -41.61
N GLU A 122 5.63 31.37 -40.29
CA GLU A 122 4.52 32.01 -39.57
C GLU A 122 4.46 33.52 -39.84
N ALA A 123 5.59 34.23 -39.81
CA ALA A 123 5.66 35.64 -40.20
C ALA A 123 5.19 35.85 -41.65
N ARG A 124 5.70 35.04 -42.59
CA ARG A 124 5.28 35.07 -44.00
C ARG A 124 3.80 34.74 -44.19
N LEU A 125 3.25 33.88 -43.33
CA LEU A 125 1.82 33.58 -43.30
C LEU A 125 1.01 34.78 -42.79
N HIS A 126 1.45 35.46 -41.74
CA HIS A 126 0.80 36.67 -41.21
C HIS A 126 0.78 37.80 -42.25
N ASP A 127 1.91 38.10 -42.90
CA ASP A 127 2.01 39.08 -43.99
C ASP A 127 0.96 38.83 -45.09
N LEU A 128 0.77 37.55 -45.46
CA LEU A 128 -0.19 37.14 -46.49
C LEU A 128 -1.64 37.10 -45.99
N GLN A 129 -1.87 36.91 -44.70
CA GLN A 129 -3.21 37.01 -44.10
C GLN A 129 -3.72 38.45 -44.12
N ASP A 130 -2.85 39.44 -43.93
CA ASP A 130 -3.21 40.86 -43.94
C ASP A 130 -3.26 41.44 -45.36
N LEU A 131 -2.35 40.99 -46.25
CA LEU A 131 -2.29 41.47 -47.64
C LEU A 131 -3.46 41.02 -48.52
N VAL A 132 -3.92 39.77 -48.39
CA VAL A 132 -4.96 39.22 -49.29
C VAL A 132 -6.32 39.94 -49.15
N PRO A 133 -6.83 40.27 -47.96
CA PRO A 133 -8.04 41.10 -47.80
C PRO A 133 -7.93 42.47 -48.47
N ALA A 134 -6.79 43.16 -48.31
CA ALA A 134 -6.56 44.47 -48.94
C ALA A 134 -6.55 44.37 -50.49
N LEU A 135 -6.02 43.28 -51.04
CA LEU A 135 -6.06 43.00 -52.48
C LEU A 135 -7.47 42.64 -52.99
N ASP A 136 -8.32 41.98 -52.18
CA ASP A 136 -9.72 41.77 -52.56
C ASP A 136 -10.53 43.07 -52.52
N GLU A 137 -10.27 43.98 -51.57
CA GLU A 137 -10.90 45.30 -51.55
C GLU A 137 -10.45 46.17 -52.74
N ALA A 138 -9.16 46.14 -53.09
CA ALA A 138 -8.65 46.74 -54.32
C ALA A 138 -9.31 46.15 -55.58
N ARG A 139 -9.50 44.83 -55.65
CA ARG A 139 -10.22 44.16 -56.74
C ARG A 139 -11.70 44.58 -56.80
N ARG A 140 -12.38 44.64 -55.67
CA ARG A 140 -13.80 45.05 -55.58
C ARG A 140 -14.01 46.50 -56.02
N THR A 141 -13.13 47.42 -55.62
CA THR A 141 -13.22 48.82 -56.05
C THR A 141 -13.00 48.96 -57.56
N GLN A 142 -12.00 48.27 -58.13
CA GLN A 142 -11.82 48.25 -59.59
C GLN A 142 -13.01 47.65 -60.35
N GLN A 143 -13.64 46.59 -59.83
CA GLN A 143 -14.87 46.03 -60.41
C GLN A 143 -16.05 47.01 -60.35
N GLN A 144 -16.20 47.77 -59.25
CA GLN A 144 -17.23 48.81 -59.13
C GLN A 144 -17.00 49.95 -60.13
N THR A 145 -15.75 50.43 -60.28
CA THR A 145 -15.39 51.43 -61.29
C THR A 145 -15.67 50.93 -62.70
N LEU A 146 -15.24 49.71 -63.05
CA LEU A 146 -15.53 49.09 -64.34
C LEU A 146 -17.03 48.99 -64.62
N ASN A 147 -17.84 48.61 -63.64
CA ASN A 147 -19.30 48.54 -63.80
C ASN A 147 -19.91 49.92 -64.05
N ALA A 148 -19.45 50.96 -63.34
CA ALA A 148 -19.92 52.33 -63.51
C ALA A 148 -19.55 52.92 -64.89
N GLU A 149 -18.31 52.74 -65.34
CA GLU A 149 -17.86 53.25 -66.65
C GLU A 149 -18.47 52.46 -67.83
N SER A 150 -18.73 51.16 -67.65
CA SER A 150 -19.46 50.34 -68.62
C SER A 150 -20.94 50.73 -68.71
N GLY A 151 -21.57 51.08 -67.58
CA GLY A 151 -22.95 51.59 -67.53
C GLY A 151 -23.08 52.89 -68.33
N LYS A 152 -22.21 53.88 -68.06
CA LYS A 152 -22.13 55.12 -68.85
C LYS A 152 -21.91 54.87 -70.34
N GLN A 153 -21.06 53.89 -70.69
CA GLN A 153 -20.84 53.52 -72.10
C GLN A 153 -22.13 53.01 -72.75
N ALA A 154 -22.90 52.16 -72.06
CA ALA A 154 -24.18 51.65 -72.53
C ALA A 154 -25.22 52.78 -72.68
N ASP A 155 -25.36 53.66 -71.68
CA ASP A 155 -26.29 54.80 -71.71
C ASP A 155 -26.01 55.76 -72.88
N LEU A 156 -24.74 56.13 -73.08
CA LEU A 156 -24.32 56.99 -74.19
C LEU A 156 -24.53 56.30 -75.55
N SER A 157 -24.27 55.00 -75.65
CA SER A 157 -24.47 54.23 -76.88
C SER A 157 -25.96 54.10 -77.22
N ALA A 158 -26.81 53.79 -76.23
CA ALA A 158 -28.26 53.71 -76.41
C ALA A 158 -28.87 55.07 -76.81
N ARG A 159 -28.41 56.18 -76.22
CA ARG A 159 -28.83 57.54 -76.64
C ARG A 159 -28.39 57.85 -78.09
N LEU A 160 -27.16 57.48 -78.45
CA LEU A 160 -26.62 57.65 -79.80
C LEU A 160 -27.42 56.84 -80.83
N GLU A 161 -27.73 55.58 -80.54
CA GLU A 161 -28.55 54.71 -81.40
C GLU A 161 -29.99 55.22 -81.53
N ALA A 162 -30.62 55.65 -80.43
CA ALA A 162 -31.97 56.21 -80.44
C ALA A 162 -32.06 57.48 -81.31
N LEU A 163 -31.07 58.39 -81.20
CA LEU A 163 -31.01 59.60 -82.03
C LEU A 163 -30.69 59.29 -83.48
N LYS A 164 -29.78 58.36 -83.78
CA LYS A 164 -29.52 57.88 -85.15
C LYS A 164 -30.79 57.28 -85.77
N ALA A 165 -31.49 56.39 -85.06
CA ALA A 165 -32.74 55.81 -85.52
C ALA A 165 -33.84 56.87 -85.75
N LEU A 166 -33.88 57.93 -84.93
CA LEU A 166 -34.78 59.07 -85.14
C LEU A 166 -34.38 59.93 -86.34
N GLN A 167 -33.08 60.11 -86.59
CA GLN A 167 -32.56 60.83 -87.77
C GLN A 167 -32.87 60.07 -89.07
N GLU A 168 -32.59 58.76 -89.12
CA GLU A 168 -32.87 57.91 -90.31
C GLU A 168 -34.36 57.83 -90.63
N LYS A 169 -35.25 57.77 -89.63
CA LYS A 169 -36.71 57.84 -89.83
C LYS A 169 -37.16 59.14 -90.49
N VAL A 170 -36.49 60.26 -90.20
CA VAL A 170 -36.80 61.56 -90.81
C VAL A 170 -36.16 61.70 -92.22
N LYS A 171 -35.11 60.94 -92.54
CA LYS A 171 -34.61 60.85 -93.92
C LYS A 171 -35.52 60.03 -94.84
N THR A 172 -36.19 59.02 -94.29
CA THR A 172 -36.87 57.95 -95.06
C THR A 172 -38.39 58.13 -95.19
N ASP A 173 -38.91 59.36 -95.10
CA ASP A 173 -40.34 59.61 -95.34
C ASP A 173 -40.80 59.07 -96.72
N GLY A 174 -41.91 58.33 -96.67
CA GLY A 174 -42.07 57.05 -97.36
C GLY A 174 -42.31 57.11 -98.87
N LYS A 175 -42.11 58.28 -99.49
CA LYS A 175 -42.32 58.52 -100.93
C LYS A 175 -41.10 59.09 -101.64
N LEU A 176 -40.20 59.77 -100.94
CA LEU A 176 -39.04 60.40 -101.59
C LEU A 176 -37.97 59.38 -101.99
N GLN A 177 -37.66 58.41 -101.12
CA GLN A 177 -36.61 57.43 -101.39
C GLN A 177 -36.87 56.55 -102.63
N PRO A 178 -38.09 56.00 -102.87
CA PRO A 178 -38.39 55.27 -104.11
C PRO A 178 -38.24 56.14 -105.38
N TRP A 179 -38.49 57.45 -105.29
CA TRP A 179 -38.28 58.38 -106.39
C TRP A 179 -36.78 58.65 -106.64
N LEU A 180 -35.98 58.81 -105.58
CA LEU A 180 -34.52 58.93 -105.70
C LEU A 180 -33.90 57.66 -106.31
N ALA A 181 -34.33 56.48 -105.87
CA ALA A 181 -33.88 55.20 -106.44
C ALA A 181 -34.26 55.06 -107.93
N LYS A 182 -35.48 55.43 -108.32
CA LYS A 182 -35.96 55.42 -109.72
C LYS A 182 -35.08 56.26 -110.66
N HIS A 183 -34.53 57.37 -110.18
CA HIS A 183 -33.66 58.28 -110.95
C HIS A 183 -32.16 58.09 -110.70
N GLY A 184 -31.75 57.06 -109.94
CA GLY A 184 -30.34 56.79 -109.65
C GLY A 184 -29.67 57.77 -108.67
N LEU A 185 -30.47 58.52 -107.90
CA LEU A 185 -30.04 59.58 -106.97
C LEU A 185 -29.94 59.11 -105.51
N ASP A 186 -30.33 57.88 -105.19
CA ASP A 186 -30.41 57.32 -103.82
C ASP A 186 -29.08 57.32 -103.06
N GLY A 187 -27.94 57.33 -103.77
CA GLY A 187 -26.60 57.47 -103.19
C GLY A 187 -26.20 58.90 -102.79
N LEU A 188 -27.01 59.92 -103.10
CA LEU A 188 -26.69 61.32 -102.80
C LEU A 188 -27.17 61.72 -101.41
N GLN A 189 -26.25 62.28 -100.61
CA GLN A 189 -26.57 62.83 -99.29
C GLN A 189 -26.95 64.31 -99.40
N GLY A 190 -28.00 64.71 -98.68
CA GLY A 190 -28.41 66.12 -98.57
C GLY A 190 -27.33 66.99 -97.92
N LEU A 191 -27.18 68.23 -98.41
CA LEU A 191 -26.13 69.17 -98.03
C LEU A 191 -25.92 69.33 -96.52
N TRP A 192 -26.99 69.22 -95.71
CA TRP A 192 -26.92 69.25 -94.25
C TRP A 192 -25.91 68.27 -93.62
N ASN A 193 -25.58 67.14 -94.26
CA ASN A 193 -24.58 66.18 -93.76
C ASN A 193 -23.13 66.74 -93.86
N ARG A 194 -22.91 67.86 -94.58
CA ARG A 194 -21.61 68.43 -94.89
C ARG A 194 -21.39 69.85 -94.35
N ILE A 195 -22.35 70.37 -93.58
CA ILE A 195 -22.30 71.73 -93.03
C ILE A 195 -22.45 71.67 -91.50
N HIS A 196 -21.59 72.42 -90.80
CA HIS A 196 -21.72 72.64 -89.36
C HIS A 196 -21.88 74.14 -89.11
N ILE A 197 -22.73 74.50 -88.15
CA ILE A 197 -22.91 75.89 -87.71
C ILE A 197 -22.55 76.02 -86.22
N GLU A 198 -22.18 77.22 -85.78
CA GLU A 198 -22.07 77.52 -84.34
C GLU A 198 -23.33 77.08 -83.57
N GLN A 199 -23.13 76.47 -82.41
CA GLN A 199 -24.18 75.89 -81.59
C GLN A 199 -25.25 76.92 -81.16
N GLY A 200 -26.51 76.52 -81.25
CA GLY A 200 -27.67 77.37 -80.97
C GLY A 200 -28.10 78.28 -82.13
N TRP A 201 -27.51 78.15 -83.33
CA TRP A 201 -27.96 78.82 -84.55
C TRP A 201 -28.63 77.88 -85.57
N GLU A 202 -28.85 76.61 -85.20
CA GLU A 202 -29.37 75.57 -86.11
C GLU A 202 -30.75 75.96 -86.64
N ASN A 203 -31.66 76.40 -85.76
CA ASN A 203 -33.01 76.88 -86.15
C ASN A 203 -32.96 78.07 -87.12
N ALA A 204 -31.95 78.95 -86.99
CA ALA A 204 -31.76 80.09 -87.90
C ALA A 204 -31.32 79.61 -89.29
N LEU A 205 -30.41 78.64 -89.36
CA LEU A 205 -29.96 78.05 -90.62
C LEU A 205 -31.07 77.22 -91.29
N GLU A 206 -31.84 76.45 -90.52
CA GLU A 206 -33.02 75.71 -91.01
C GLU A 206 -34.07 76.68 -91.59
N GLY A 207 -34.39 77.76 -90.86
CA GLY A 207 -35.33 78.79 -91.32
C GLY A 207 -34.87 79.60 -92.54
N ALA A 208 -33.55 79.73 -92.73
CA ALA A 208 -32.93 80.42 -93.87
C ALA A 208 -32.81 79.54 -95.12
N LEU A 209 -32.27 78.32 -95.00
CA LEU A 209 -32.05 77.42 -96.14
C LEU A 209 -33.30 76.64 -96.55
N ARG A 210 -34.17 76.28 -95.60
CA ARG A 210 -35.42 75.53 -95.85
C ARG A 210 -35.15 74.28 -96.69
N GLU A 211 -35.89 74.05 -97.78
CA GLU A 211 -35.66 72.92 -98.70
C GLU A 211 -34.24 72.85 -99.29
N ARG A 212 -33.48 73.95 -99.31
CA ARG A 212 -32.07 73.95 -99.75
C ARG A 212 -31.14 73.25 -98.75
N LEU A 213 -31.56 73.08 -97.49
CA LEU A 213 -30.83 72.29 -96.49
C LEU A 213 -30.74 70.81 -96.89
N GLY A 214 -31.80 70.29 -97.51
CA GLY A 214 -31.86 68.94 -98.07
C GLY A 214 -31.27 68.82 -99.48
N ALA A 215 -30.63 69.86 -100.02
CA ALA A 215 -30.25 69.89 -101.43
C ALA A 215 -29.22 68.80 -101.79
N LEU A 216 -29.41 68.17 -102.95
CA LEU A 216 -28.52 67.15 -103.48
C LEU A 216 -27.53 67.76 -104.48
N GLU A 217 -26.28 67.30 -104.44
CA GLU A 217 -25.23 67.72 -105.35
C GLU A 217 -25.36 67.03 -106.71
N VAL A 218 -25.34 67.81 -107.80
CA VAL A 218 -25.32 67.30 -109.18
C VAL A 218 -24.20 67.98 -109.97
N SER A 219 -23.55 67.21 -110.85
CA SER A 219 -22.41 67.71 -111.64
C SER A 219 -22.80 68.76 -112.68
N LYS A 220 -24.07 68.77 -113.12
CA LYS A 220 -24.65 69.73 -114.09
C LYS A 220 -26.15 69.91 -113.85
N LEU A 221 -26.60 71.16 -113.73
CA LEU A 221 -28.02 71.50 -113.49
C LEU A 221 -28.90 71.22 -114.72
N GLU A 222 -28.32 71.18 -115.92
CA GLU A 222 -29.03 70.87 -117.17
C GLU A 222 -29.64 69.47 -117.19
N MET A 223 -29.08 68.53 -116.41
CA MET A 223 -29.60 67.15 -116.31
C MET A 223 -30.98 67.10 -115.63
N LEU A 224 -31.29 68.09 -114.77
CA LEU A 224 -32.56 68.18 -114.05
C LEU A 224 -33.77 68.40 -114.98
N ARG A 225 -33.54 68.76 -116.26
CA ARG A 225 -34.59 68.90 -117.28
C ARG A 225 -35.39 67.60 -117.50
N ALA A 226 -34.81 66.43 -117.19
CA ALA A 226 -35.53 65.16 -117.24
C ALA A 226 -36.71 65.10 -116.24
N PHE A 227 -36.55 65.68 -115.05
CA PHE A 227 -37.51 65.55 -113.94
C PHE A 227 -38.78 66.41 -114.09
N VAL A 228 -38.84 67.27 -115.11
CA VAL A 228 -40.03 68.09 -115.44
C VAL A 228 -41.28 67.22 -115.70
N HIS A 229 -41.09 65.96 -116.13
CA HIS A 229 -42.17 65.02 -116.45
C HIS A 229 -42.46 64.00 -115.34
N ASP A 230 -41.72 64.03 -114.23
CA ASP A 230 -41.83 63.06 -113.12
C ASP A 230 -41.39 63.74 -111.81
N VAL A 231 -42.20 64.71 -111.37
CA VAL A 231 -41.90 65.65 -110.28
C VAL A 231 -41.71 64.92 -108.93
N PRO A 232 -40.71 65.28 -108.10
CA PRO A 232 -40.50 64.65 -106.79
C PRO A 232 -41.71 64.85 -105.85
N PRO A 233 -42.06 63.84 -105.03
CA PRO A 233 -43.24 63.88 -104.17
C PRO A 233 -43.07 64.72 -102.88
N ALA A 234 -41.91 65.33 -102.68
CA ALA A 234 -41.58 66.20 -101.55
C ALA A 234 -40.74 67.40 -102.04
N LYS A 235 -40.56 68.42 -101.18
CA LYS A 235 -39.70 69.56 -101.48
C LYS A 235 -38.25 69.10 -101.62
N LEU A 236 -37.70 69.19 -102.82
CA LEU A 236 -36.32 68.82 -103.13
C LEU A 236 -35.61 69.96 -103.85
N ALA A 237 -34.36 70.21 -103.46
CA ALA A 237 -33.47 71.16 -104.12
C ALA A 237 -32.25 70.43 -104.68
N PHE A 238 -31.62 71.04 -105.68
CA PHE A 238 -30.39 70.55 -106.31
C PHE A 238 -29.39 71.70 -106.40
N TYR A 239 -28.10 71.39 -106.29
CA TYR A 239 -27.03 72.36 -106.47
C TYR A 239 -25.86 71.79 -107.27
N SER A 240 -25.09 72.69 -107.87
CA SER A 240 -23.84 72.40 -108.53
C SER A 240 -22.82 73.44 -108.06
N PRO A 241 -21.63 73.06 -107.57
CA PRO A 241 -20.60 74.01 -107.17
C PRO A 241 -20.14 74.89 -108.35
N PRO A 242 -19.91 76.20 -108.15
CA PRO A 242 -19.45 77.09 -109.22
C PRO A 242 -17.96 76.88 -109.51
N GLU A 243 -17.57 76.94 -110.80
CA GLU A 243 -16.16 76.83 -111.24
C GLU A 243 -15.29 78.02 -110.78
N ALA A 244 -15.91 79.15 -110.41
CA ALA A 244 -15.25 80.35 -109.91
C ALA A 244 -15.92 80.85 -108.62
N ILE A 245 -15.12 81.10 -107.59
CA ILE A 245 -15.56 81.65 -106.30
C ILE A 245 -15.63 83.18 -106.43
N THR A 246 -16.80 83.77 -106.18
CA THR A 246 -16.95 85.23 -106.11
C THR A 246 -16.32 85.78 -104.83
N PRO A 247 -15.57 86.90 -104.88
CA PRO A 247 -15.01 87.52 -103.69
C PRO A 247 -16.12 88.09 -102.81
N ASP A 248 -16.03 87.88 -101.50
CA ASP A 248 -17.08 88.30 -100.59
C ASP A 248 -17.03 89.81 -100.28
N VAL A 249 -18.19 90.47 -100.36
CA VAL A 249 -18.34 91.92 -100.25
C VAL A 249 -18.70 92.26 -98.81
N SER A 250 -17.75 92.70 -98.00
CA SER A 250 -17.96 92.96 -96.56
C SER A 250 -19.08 93.98 -96.30
N GLY A 251 -20.08 93.59 -95.50
CA GLY A 251 -21.19 94.44 -95.09
C GLY A 251 -21.09 94.88 -93.62
N GLY A 252 -21.79 95.96 -93.25
CA GLY A 252 -21.75 96.53 -91.89
C GLY A 252 -22.62 95.82 -90.83
N LEU A 253 -22.99 94.56 -91.06
CA LEU A 253 -23.76 93.69 -90.15
C LEU A 253 -23.17 92.26 -90.20
N PRO A 254 -23.11 91.52 -89.07
CA PRO A 254 -22.60 90.15 -89.03
C PRO A 254 -23.54 89.20 -89.77
N ARG A 255 -23.00 88.15 -90.39
CA ARG A 255 -23.75 87.29 -91.31
C ARG A 255 -24.01 85.88 -90.79
N LEU A 256 -25.09 85.29 -91.25
CA LEU A 256 -25.40 83.88 -90.99
C LEU A 256 -24.40 82.94 -91.70
N SER A 257 -23.80 83.38 -92.81
CA SER A 257 -22.71 82.67 -93.51
C SER A 257 -21.43 82.52 -92.69
N ASP A 258 -21.14 83.47 -91.80
CA ASP A 258 -19.85 83.56 -91.12
C ASP A 258 -19.76 82.54 -89.97
N LEU A 259 -20.93 82.12 -89.48
CA LEU A 259 -21.12 81.07 -88.48
C LEU A 259 -20.97 79.65 -89.07
N LEU A 260 -20.89 79.52 -90.41
CA LEU A 260 -20.76 78.23 -91.09
C LEU A 260 -19.31 77.74 -91.17
N ARG A 261 -19.12 76.52 -90.68
CA ARG A 261 -17.93 75.69 -90.87
C ARG A 261 -18.23 74.71 -92.01
N VAL A 262 -17.57 74.94 -93.15
CA VAL A 262 -17.71 74.16 -94.39
C VAL A 262 -16.32 73.90 -94.91
N ASN A 263 -15.98 72.64 -95.13
CA ASN A 263 -14.62 72.23 -95.49
C ASN A 263 -14.34 72.34 -97.00
N ASP A 264 -15.38 72.28 -97.84
CA ASP A 264 -15.27 72.43 -99.29
C ASP A 264 -15.51 73.87 -99.74
N ALA A 265 -14.66 74.37 -100.63
CA ALA A 265 -14.69 75.74 -101.12
C ALA A 265 -15.86 76.00 -102.09
N GLY A 266 -16.26 75.00 -102.88
CA GLY A 266 -17.39 75.09 -103.80
C GLY A 266 -18.72 75.16 -103.06
N GLN A 267 -18.93 74.27 -102.08
CA GLN A 267 -20.07 74.28 -101.17
C GLN A 267 -20.12 75.58 -100.35
N ARG A 268 -18.96 76.09 -99.88
CA ARG A 268 -18.90 77.41 -99.21
C ARG A 268 -19.38 78.54 -100.13
N ALA A 269 -18.97 78.55 -101.40
CA ALA A 269 -19.44 79.54 -102.37
C ALA A 269 -20.97 79.46 -102.61
N VAL A 270 -21.52 78.25 -102.76
CA VAL A 270 -22.97 78.02 -102.88
C VAL A 270 -23.73 78.53 -101.64
N LEU A 271 -23.23 78.22 -100.44
CA LEU A 271 -23.86 78.62 -99.17
C LEU A 271 -23.79 80.13 -98.93
N THR A 272 -22.65 80.78 -99.20
CA THR A 272 -22.53 82.24 -99.12
C THR A 272 -23.42 82.93 -100.15
N GLY A 273 -23.62 82.35 -101.34
CA GLY A 273 -24.59 82.83 -102.32
C GLY A 273 -26.05 82.67 -101.87
N TRP A 274 -26.40 81.53 -101.28
CA TRP A 274 -27.75 81.24 -100.78
C TRP A 274 -28.13 82.03 -99.53
N LEU A 275 -27.15 82.38 -98.69
CA LEU A 275 -27.29 83.20 -97.49
C LEU A 275 -26.93 84.67 -97.74
N HIS A 276 -26.78 85.10 -98.99
CA HIS A 276 -26.50 86.49 -99.31
C HIS A 276 -27.63 87.40 -98.81
N GLY A 277 -27.30 88.40 -98.00
CA GLY A 277 -28.27 89.28 -97.34
C GLY A 277 -28.91 88.70 -96.07
N CYS A 278 -28.52 87.50 -95.62
CA CYS A 278 -28.94 86.91 -94.35
C CYS A 278 -27.96 87.31 -93.22
N PHE A 279 -28.36 88.27 -92.41
CA PHE A 279 -27.60 88.79 -91.27
C PHE A 279 -28.02 88.14 -89.94
N THR A 280 -27.26 88.38 -88.89
CA THR A 280 -27.53 87.87 -87.53
C THR A 280 -27.64 88.99 -86.50
N ALA A 281 -28.39 88.74 -85.43
CA ALA A 281 -28.47 89.60 -84.24
C ALA A 281 -28.54 88.72 -82.97
N VAL A 282 -28.08 89.24 -81.85
CA VAL A 282 -27.99 88.51 -80.57
C VAL A 282 -29.38 88.19 -80.04
N ASN A 283 -30.34 89.11 -80.19
CA ASN A 283 -31.73 88.92 -79.78
C ASN A 283 -32.74 89.57 -80.76
N PHE A 284 -34.03 89.31 -80.52
CA PHE A 284 -35.14 89.75 -81.38
C PHE A 284 -35.36 91.27 -81.36
N GLU A 285 -35.08 91.93 -80.22
CA GLU A 285 -35.21 93.39 -80.08
C GLU A 285 -34.12 94.11 -80.89
N GLU A 286 -32.89 93.60 -80.86
CA GLU A 286 -31.78 94.07 -81.68
C GLU A 286 -32.12 93.93 -83.18
N ALA A 287 -32.61 92.76 -83.61
CA ALA A 287 -33.04 92.54 -84.99
C ALA A 287 -34.11 93.54 -85.45
N LEU A 288 -35.11 93.83 -84.61
CA LEU A 288 -36.10 94.87 -84.86
C LEU A 288 -35.51 96.28 -84.93
N SER A 289 -34.54 96.61 -84.06
CA SER A 289 -33.86 97.92 -84.08
C SER A 289 -33.02 98.13 -85.36
N GLN A 290 -32.41 97.06 -85.86
CA GLN A 290 -31.47 97.11 -86.99
C GLN A 290 -32.15 97.05 -88.37
N ARG A 291 -33.47 96.73 -88.44
CA ARG A 291 -34.23 96.59 -89.69
C ARG A 291 -34.09 97.77 -90.68
N GLY A 292 -33.88 98.99 -90.16
CA GLY A 292 -33.71 100.21 -90.97
C GLY A 292 -32.37 100.29 -91.72
N LYS A 293 -31.42 99.38 -91.44
CA LYS A 293 -30.15 99.23 -92.16
C LYS A 293 -30.23 98.24 -93.33
N LEU A 294 -31.33 97.49 -93.45
CA LEU A 294 -31.50 96.45 -94.47
C LEU A 294 -31.82 97.05 -95.83
N GLN A 295 -31.12 96.57 -96.85
CA GLN A 295 -31.47 96.82 -98.25
C GLN A 295 -32.61 95.88 -98.69
N VAL A 296 -33.19 96.15 -99.86
CA VAL A 296 -34.27 95.33 -100.43
C VAL A 296 -33.81 93.86 -100.57
N GLY A 297 -34.60 92.94 -100.02
CA GLY A 297 -34.31 91.50 -100.03
C GLY A 297 -33.45 90.98 -98.87
N GLN A 298 -32.93 91.84 -97.99
CA GLN A 298 -32.12 91.43 -96.83
C GLN A 298 -32.98 91.12 -95.60
N SER A 299 -32.47 90.26 -94.72
CA SER A 299 -33.14 89.79 -93.50
C SER A 299 -32.15 89.57 -92.35
N ILE A 300 -32.65 89.64 -91.11
CA ILE A 300 -31.89 89.37 -89.88
C ILE A 300 -32.50 88.15 -89.18
N TYR A 301 -31.65 87.20 -88.81
CA TYR A 301 -31.99 85.99 -88.07
C TYR A 301 -31.49 86.06 -86.63
N VAL A 302 -32.20 85.40 -85.73
CA VAL A 302 -31.82 85.24 -84.30
C VAL A 302 -31.79 83.75 -83.92
N LYS A 303 -31.12 83.39 -82.82
CA LYS A 303 -30.92 81.98 -82.38
C LYS A 303 -32.22 81.15 -82.29
N SER A 304 -33.38 81.75 -81.99
CA SER A 304 -34.69 81.08 -82.00
C SER A 304 -35.27 80.81 -83.40
N GLY A 305 -34.52 81.05 -84.48
CA GLY A 305 -34.92 80.86 -85.86
C GLY A 305 -35.79 81.97 -86.45
N HIS A 306 -36.22 82.95 -85.64
CA HIS A 306 -37.11 84.02 -86.09
C HIS A 306 -36.39 84.97 -87.05
N VAL A 307 -37.14 85.54 -87.99
CA VAL A 307 -36.64 86.36 -89.10
C VAL A 307 -37.28 87.74 -89.07
N VAL A 308 -36.47 88.79 -89.17
CA VAL A 308 -36.91 90.19 -89.31
C VAL A 308 -36.48 90.72 -90.67
N THR A 309 -37.38 91.38 -91.39
CA THR A 309 -37.07 92.15 -92.61
C THR A 309 -37.38 93.64 -92.39
N ALA A 310 -37.13 94.48 -93.38
CA ALA A 310 -37.51 95.89 -93.33
C ALA A 310 -39.03 96.12 -93.09
N HIS A 311 -39.89 95.17 -93.49
CA HIS A 311 -41.36 95.34 -93.51
C HIS A 311 -42.17 94.17 -92.91
N SER A 312 -41.52 93.09 -92.48
CA SER A 312 -42.19 91.90 -91.94
C SER A 312 -41.38 91.22 -90.82
N VAL A 313 -42.07 90.40 -90.04
CA VAL A 313 -41.48 89.45 -89.09
C VAL A 313 -42.07 88.06 -89.39
N CYS A 314 -41.22 87.04 -89.38
CA CYS A 314 -41.63 85.64 -89.42
C CYS A 314 -41.11 84.92 -88.17
N PHE A 315 -42.01 84.38 -87.37
CA PHE A 315 -41.64 83.45 -86.30
C PHE A 315 -41.26 82.09 -86.88
N TYR A 316 -40.36 81.39 -86.20
CA TYR A 316 -40.00 80.01 -86.50
C TYR A 316 -40.78 79.09 -85.56
N ALA A 317 -41.36 78.02 -86.12
CA ALA A 317 -42.09 76.98 -85.41
C ALA A 317 -41.65 75.62 -85.95
N GLN A 318 -41.67 74.58 -85.12
CA GLN A 318 -41.18 73.25 -85.46
C GLN A 318 -42.24 72.39 -86.19
N ASP A 319 -43.11 73.04 -86.96
CA ASP A 319 -44.36 72.48 -87.52
C ASP A 319 -44.14 71.61 -88.78
N THR A 320 -42.93 71.06 -88.95
CA THR A 320 -42.57 70.17 -90.06
C THR A 320 -41.63 69.07 -89.57
N GLU A 321 -41.85 67.83 -90.04
CA GLU A 321 -41.08 66.63 -89.64
C GLU A 321 -39.53 66.75 -89.75
N PRO A 322 -38.95 67.45 -90.74
CA PRO A 322 -37.51 67.72 -90.78
C PRO A 322 -36.99 68.84 -89.84
N ALA A 323 -37.80 69.38 -88.92
CA ALA A 323 -37.33 70.40 -87.97
C ALA A 323 -36.30 69.84 -86.95
N GLY A 324 -35.34 70.67 -86.54
CA GLY A 324 -34.29 70.29 -85.58
C GLY A 324 -33.39 69.17 -86.07
N LEU A 325 -33.22 69.02 -87.39
CA LEU A 325 -32.43 67.98 -88.04
C LEU A 325 -30.93 68.29 -87.92
N LEU A 326 -30.55 69.57 -88.05
CA LEU A 326 -29.17 70.01 -87.83
C LEU A 326 -28.77 69.90 -86.35
N ALA A 327 -29.68 70.24 -85.44
CA ALA A 327 -29.44 70.12 -84.00
C ALA A 327 -29.21 68.65 -83.60
N ARG A 328 -30.04 67.72 -84.08
CA ARG A 328 -29.85 66.28 -83.87
C ARG A 328 -28.55 65.75 -84.51
N ALA A 329 -28.17 66.23 -85.70
CA ALA A 329 -26.91 65.86 -86.33
C ALA A 329 -25.69 66.27 -85.48
N GLN A 330 -25.68 67.49 -84.94
CA GLN A 330 -24.61 67.94 -84.03
C GLN A 330 -24.63 67.20 -82.68
N GLU A 331 -25.80 66.83 -82.15
CA GLU A 331 -25.90 66.00 -80.96
C GLU A 331 -25.31 64.59 -81.19
N ILE A 332 -25.62 63.96 -82.34
CA ILE A 332 -25.03 62.69 -82.77
C ILE A 332 -23.52 62.80 -82.88
N ASP A 333 -22.98 63.80 -83.60
CA ASP A 333 -21.54 64.03 -83.75
C ASP A 333 -20.82 64.19 -82.39
N ASN A 334 -21.49 64.78 -81.40
CA ASN A 334 -20.93 64.97 -80.07
C ASN A 334 -21.04 63.71 -79.20
N LEU A 335 -22.15 62.97 -79.30
CA LEU A 335 -22.30 61.66 -78.67
C LEU A 335 -21.32 60.63 -79.25
N GLU A 336 -21.02 60.66 -80.55
CA GLU A 336 -19.98 59.80 -81.13
C GLU A 336 -18.58 60.07 -80.56
N LYS A 337 -18.28 61.32 -80.20
CA LYS A 337 -17.00 61.69 -79.54
C LYS A 337 -17.02 61.21 -78.08
N GLN A 338 -18.14 61.38 -77.38
CA GLN A 338 -18.32 60.94 -76.00
C GLN A 338 -18.25 59.40 -75.88
N VAL A 339 -18.95 58.66 -76.75
CA VAL A 339 -18.88 57.18 -76.81
C VAL A 339 -17.44 56.73 -77.09
N ARG A 340 -16.74 57.33 -78.07
CA ARG A 340 -15.33 56.98 -78.34
C ARG A 340 -14.41 57.23 -77.15
N ALA A 341 -14.59 58.33 -76.42
CA ALA A 341 -13.83 58.57 -75.19
C ALA A 341 -14.18 57.56 -74.07
N GLN A 342 -15.47 57.26 -73.91
CA GLN A 342 -15.95 56.33 -72.88
C GLN A 342 -15.53 54.87 -73.15
N VAL A 343 -15.40 54.45 -74.42
CA VAL A 343 -14.82 53.14 -74.79
C VAL A 343 -13.38 53.02 -74.26
N LEU A 344 -12.55 54.03 -74.49
CA LEU A 344 -11.15 54.03 -74.01
C LEU A 344 -11.07 53.96 -72.48
N ILE A 345 -11.91 54.73 -71.78
CA ILE A 345 -12.02 54.68 -70.31
C ILE A 345 -12.45 53.28 -69.84
N ALA A 346 -13.44 52.66 -70.49
CA ALA A 346 -13.89 51.31 -70.16
C ALA A 346 -12.83 50.23 -70.48
N ASP A 347 -11.99 50.41 -71.50
CA ASP A 347 -10.83 49.55 -71.77
C ASP A 347 -9.73 49.71 -70.71
N GLU A 348 -9.41 50.94 -70.29
CA GLU A 348 -8.48 51.20 -69.19
C GLU A 348 -8.97 50.58 -67.86
N CYS A 349 -10.26 50.71 -67.54
CA CYS A 349 -10.87 50.06 -66.38
C CYS A 349 -10.85 48.53 -66.47
N ARG A 350 -11.06 47.94 -67.67
CA ARG A 350 -10.90 46.48 -67.88
C ARG A 350 -9.45 46.05 -67.63
N MET A 351 -8.47 46.79 -68.13
CA MET A 351 -7.05 46.52 -67.90
C MET A 351 -6.64 46.74 -66.43
N ALA A 352 -7.26 47.66 -65.70
CA ALA A 352 -7.04 47.85 -64.27
C ALA A 352 -7.62 46.69 -63.43
N MET A 353 -8.87 46.31 -63.71
CA MET A 353 -9.53 45.17 -63.04
C MET A 353 -8.78 43.85 -63.28
N ALA A 354 -8.40 43.53 -64.52
CA ALA A 354 -7.65 42.31 -64.83
C ALA A 354 -6.29 42.22 -64.11
N ARG A 355 -5.60 43.36 -63.93
CA ARG A 355 -4.36 43.42 -63.13
C ARG A 355 -4.63 43.18 -61.65
N ALA A 356 -5.64 43.84 -61.08
CA ALA A 356 -6.03 43.66 -59.68
C ALA A 356 -6.42 42.19 -59.39
N GLU A 357 -7.19 41.57 -60.27
CA GLU A 357 -7.60 40.17 -60.17
C GLU A 357 -6.41 39.20 -60.25
N SER A 358 -5.44 39.43 -61.15
CA SER A 358 -4.19 38.64 -61.20
C SER A 358 -3.42 38.76 -59.88
N THR A 359 -3.21 39.98 -59.37
CA THR A 359 -2.47 40.18 -58.11
C THR A 359 -3.17 39.56 -56.90
N TYR A 360 -4.51 39.61 -56.84
CA TYR A 360 -5.29 38.95 -55.82
C TYR A 360 -5.20 37.42 -55.93
N ALA A 361 -5.34 36.86 -57.13
CA ALA A 361 -5.26 35.41 -57.35
C ALA A 361 -3.88 34.84 -56.97
N GLU A 362 -2.80 35.51 -57.36
CA GLU A 362 -1.44 35.15 -56.96
C GLU A 362 -1.25 35.21 -55.44
N ALA A 363 -1.70 36.28 -54.78
CA ALA A 363 -1.58 36.43 -53.34
C ALA A 363 -2.42 35.38 -52.58
N ALA A 364 -3.63 35.08 -53.05
CA ALA A 364 -4.48 34.04 -52.49
C ALA A 364 -3.85 32.64 -52.64
N GLN A 365 -3.23 32.33 -53.79
CA GLN A 365 -2.50 31.08 -53.98
C GLN A 365 -1.27 31.00 -53.06
N ARG A 366 -0.50 32.10 -52.93
CA ARG A 366 0.63 32.18 -52.00
C ARG A 366 0.20 32.00 -50.53
N LEU A 367 -0.97 32.54 -50.14
CA LEU A 367 -1.54 32.35 -48.80
C LEU A 367 -1.93 30.88 -48.53
N VAL A 368 -2.49 30.17 -49.51
CA VAL A 368 -2.79 28.72 -49.37
C VAL A 368 -1.51 27.91 -49.17
N LEU A 369 -0.44 28.24 -49.90
CA LEU A 369 0.87 27.61 -49.71
C LEU A 369 1.47 27.96 -48.34
N ALA A 370 1.51 29.23 -47.96
CA ALA A 370 2.06 29.66 -46.66
C ALA A 370 1.32 29.04 -45.46
N ARG A 371 -0.01 28.83 -45.55
CA ARG A 371 -0.79 28.10 -44.53
C ARG A 371 -0.32 26.65 -44.39
N ARG A 372 0.00 25.99 -45.50
CA ARG A 372 0.55 24.63 -45.50
C ARG A 372 1.99 24.61 -44.97
N ASP A 373 2.84 25.51 -45.45
CA ASP A 373 4.26 25.58 -45.06
C ASP A 373 4.41 25.82 -43.55
N ALA A 374 3.61 26.75 -42.99
CA ALA A 374 3.56 27.03 -41.55
C ALA A 374 3.07 25.83 -40.73
N ALA A 375 2.00 25.16 -41.15
CA ALA A 375 1.51 23.95 -40.47
C ALA A 375 2.53 22.79 -40.54
N GLU A 376 3.20 22.60 -41.69
CA GLU A 376 4.24 21.57 -41.84
C GLU A 376 5.49 21.85 -41.00
N SER A 377 5.91 23.12 -40.85
CA SER A 377 7.04 23.49 -40.00
C SER A 377 6.68 23.43 -38.51
N GLN A 378 5.48 23.88 -38.12
CA GLN A 378 4.97 23.73 -36.75
C GLN A 378 4.91 22.26 -36.31
N MET A 379 4.40 21.36 -37.16
CA MET A 379 4.37 19.92 -36.86
C MET A 379 5.78 19.32 -36.72
N LYS A 380 6.75 19.76 -37.54
CA LYS A 380 8.15 19.30 -37.47
C LYS A 380 8.83 19.79 -36.18
N ALA A 381 8.71 21.07 -35.86
CA ALA A 381 9.24 21.66 -34.63
C ALA A 381 8.65 20.97 -33.39
N HIS A 382 7.33 20.83 -33.31
CA HIS A 382 6.68 20.19 -32.16
C HIS A 382 7.03 18.69 -32.02
N ALA A 383 7.16 17.95 -33.13
CA ALA A 383 7.61 16.55 -33.07
C ALA A 383 9.05 16.42 -32.54
N LEU A 384 9.96 17.31 -32.96
CA LEU A 384 11.32 17.39 -32.43
C LEU A 384 11.34 17.82 -30.96
N GLN A 385 10.46 18.74 -30.56
CA GLN A 385 10.32 19.23 -29.19
C GLN A 385 9.91 18.11 -28.23
N VAL A 386 8.92 17.30 -28.61
CA VAL A 386 8.43 16.16 -27.83
C VAL A 386 9.49 15.06 -27.68
N GLU A 387 10.19 14.69 -28.76
CA GLU A 387 11.25 13.66 -28.68
C GLU A 387 12.49 14.18 -27.93
N THR A 388 12.86 15.46 -28.09
CA THR A 388 13.95 16.10 -27.33
C THR A 388 13.64 16.10 -25.82
N LEU A 389 12.42 16.49 -25.43
CA LEU A 389 11.96 16.47 -24.04
C LEU A 389 11.97 15.04 -23.47
N ARG A 390 11.52 14.06 -24.26
CA ARG A 390 11.51 12.65 -23.88
C ARG A 390 12.93 12.11 -23.68
N LEU A 391 13.87 12.42 -24.59
CA LEU A 391 15.27 12.00 -24.44
C LEU A 391 15.94 12.69 -23.25
N SER A 392 15.67 13.98 -23.00
CA SER A 392 16.23 14.67 -21.82
C SER A 392 15.66 14.12 -20.51
N GLN A 393 14.36 13.84 -20.43
CA GLN A 393 13.75 13.19 -19.26
C GLN A 393 14.30 11.78 -19.02
N MET A 394 14.48 10.98 -20.08
CA MET A 394 15.09 9.66 -19.97
C MET A 394 16.56 9.75 -19.50
N LEU A 395 17.31 10.74 -19.99
CA LEU A 395 18.69 10.99 -19.55
C LEU A 395 18.76 11.38 -18.08
N GLU A 396 17.91 12.30 -17.63
CA GLU A 396 17.83 12.73 -16.22
C GLU A 396 17.43 11.57 -15.31
N GLN A 397 16.45 10.76 -15.70
CA GLN A 397 16.04 9.56 -14.95
C GLN A 397 17.18 8.53 -14.86
N THR A 398 17.89 8.26 -15.96
CA THR A 398 19.04 7.34 -15.95
C THR A 398 20.20 7.90 -15.12
N ARG A 399 20.50 9.20 -15.18
CA ARG A 399 21.52 9.86 -14.34
C ARG A 399 21.14 9.81 -12.86
N ALA A 400 19.87 10.07 -12.51
CA ALA A 400 19.39 10.01 -11.12
C ALA A 400 19.39 8.57 -10.56
N ARG A 401 18.92 7.58 -11.34
CA ARG A 401 18.94 6.17 -10.94
C ARG A 401 20.36 5.60 -10.88
N SER A 402 21.26 6.05 -11.75
CA SER A 402 22.70 5.79 -11.67
C SER A 402 23.25 6.28 -10.34
N ALA A 403 23.09 7.58 -10.03
CA ALA A 403 23.61 8.17 -8.80
C ALA A 403 23.02 7.52 -7.53
N GLN A 404 21.75 7.08 -7.57
CA GLN A 404 21.15 6.30 -6.49
C GLN A 404 21.85 4.94 -6.31
N ILE A 405 22.05 4.18 -7.39
CA ILE A 405 22.71 2.86 -7.30
C ILE A 405 24.19 3.00 -6.91
N ASP A 406 24.88 4.02 -7.39
CA ASP A 406 26.26 4.32 -7.01
C ASP A 406 26.37 4.64 -5.50
N ALA A 407 25.37 5.32 -4.91
CA ALA A 407 25.27 5.56 -3.47
C ALA A 407 24.86 4.29 -2.68
N ASP A 408 23.87 3.53 -3.15
CA ASP A 408 23.45 2.26 -2.54
C ASP A 408 24.60 1.24 -2.52
N LEU A 409 25.45 1.22 -3.56
CA LEU A 409 26.67 0.40 -3.62
C LEU A 409 27.71 0.86 -2.60
N ALA A 410 27.96 2.17 -2.48
CA ALA A 410 28.89 2.70 -1.49
C ALA A 410 28.44 2.43 -0.04
N GLU A 411 27.12 2.46 0.23
CA GLU A 411 26.55 2.06 1.52
C GLU A 411 26.80 0.58 1.83
N VAL A 412 26.57 -0.30 0.85
CA VAL A 412 26.74 -1.76 0.99
C VAL A 412 28.20 -2.15 1.13
N ASP A 413 29.11 -1.52 0.37
CA ASP A 413 30.55 -1.79 0.46
C ASP A 413 31.09 -1.36 1.83
N ALA A 414 30.70 -0.19 2.34
CA ALA A 414 31.07 0.25 3.69
C ALA A 414 30.52 -0.67 4.80
N GLN A 415 29.32 -1.24 4.62
CA GLN A 415 28.76 -2.24 5.55
C GLN A 415 29.51 -3.57 5.48
N LEU A 416 29.94 -4.00 4.29
CA LEU A 416 30.77 -5.20 4.10
C LEU A 416 32.15 -5.06 4.75
N ASP A 417 32.81 -3.92 4.59
CA ASP A 417 34.10 -3.63 5.24
C ASP A 417 33.98 -3.67 6.77
N ALA A 418 32.94 -3.03 7.33
CA ALA A 418 32.68 -3.05 8.77
C ALA A 418 32.36 -4.47 9.31
N LEU A 419 31.68 -5.32 8.52
CA LEU A 419 31.49 -6.72 8.89
C LEU A 419 32.80 -7.52 8.80
N GLN A 420 33.67 -7.23 7.83
CA GLN A 420 34.95 -7.91 7.70
C GLN A 420 35.93 -7.53 8.84
N GLU A 421 35.94 -6.28 9.30
CA GLU A 421 36.68 -5.87 10.51
C GLU A 421 36.18 -6.60 11.76
N ARG A 422 34.85 -6.67 11.95
CA ARG A 422 34.23 -7.41 13.06
C ARG A 422 34.51 -8.91 12.97
N ARG A 423 34.52 -9.48 11.77
CA ARG A 423 34.88 -10.89 11.53
C ARG A 423 36.31 -11.17 11.98
N VAL A 424 37.30 -10.40 11.52
CA VAL A 424 38.72 -10.58 11.92
C VAL A 424 38.89 -10.44 13.43
N THR A 425 38.16 -9.50 14.05
CA THR A 425 38.16 -9.32 15.51
C THR A 425 37.58 -10.54 16.23
N ALA A 426 36.47 -11.10 15.73
CA ALA A 426 35.83 -12.30 16.29
C ALA A 426 36.62 -13.59 16.02
N GLU A 427 37.37 -13.68 14.93
CA GLU A 427 38.31 -14.78 14.64
C GLU A 427 39.46 -14.78 15.65
N ALA A 428 40.13 -13.63 15.86
CA ALA A 428 41.21 -13.51 16.84
C ALA A 428 40.76 -13.75 18.30
N GLN A 429 39.54 -13.32 18.66
CA GLN A 429 38.96 -13.63 19.97
C GLN A 429 38.65 -15.13 20.14
N PHE A 430 38.24 -15.81 19.07
CA PHE A 430 37.96 -17.24 19.10
C PHE A 430 39.24 -18.05 19.30
N GLU A 431 40.30 -17.75 18.56
CA GLU A 431 41.62 -18.39 18.73
C GLU A 431 42.15 -18.20 20.16
N SER A 432 41.99 -17.00 20.74
CA SER A 432 42.39 -16.72 22.12
C SER A 432 41.58 -17.51 23.15
N LEU A 433 40.27 -17.68 22.94
CA LEU A 433 39.41 -18.46 23.84
C LEU A 433 39.62 -19.97 23.68
N ASP A 434 39.88 -20.48 22.48
CA ASP A 434 40.14 -21.90 22.23
C ASP A 434 41.49 -22.34 22.84
N MET A 435 42.51 -21.48 22.76
CA MET A 435 43.77 -21.69 23.49
C MET A 435 43.57 -21.67 25.01
N GLN A 436 42.77 -20.73 25.54
CA GLN A 436 42.41 -20.71 26.96
C GLN A 436 41.58 -21.94 27.36
N LEU A 437 40.75 -22.48 26.46
CA LEU A 437 39.98 -23.69 26.69
C LEU A 437 40.92 -24.90 26.84
N ALA A 438 41.87 -25.07 25.93
CA ALA A 438 42.88 -26.13 26.00
C ALA A 438 43.67 -26.08 27.33
N ASP A 439 44.23 -24.91 27.66
CA ASP A 439 44.90 -24.63 28.95
C ASP A 439 44.02 -25.01 30.16
N SER A 440 42.73 -24.66 30.10
CA SER A 440 41.78 -24.89 31.20
C SER A 440 41.38 -26.36 31.34
N GLN A 441 41.32 -27.10 30.23
CA GLN A 441 41.01 -28.53 30.18
C GLN A 441 42.20 -29.39 30.62
N GLU A 442 43.43 -29.01 30.26
CA GLU A 442 44.64 -29.70 30.74
C GLU A 442 44.74 -29.60 32.27
N ARG A 443 44.56 -28.40 32.83
CA ARG A 443 44.51 -28.18 34.28
C ARG A 443 43.36 -28.92 34.96
N HIS A 444 42.22 -29.08 34.28
CA HIS A 444 41.11 -29.90 34.80
C HIS A 444 41.50 -31.37 34.90
N ALA A 445 42.10 -31.93 33.86
CA ALA A 445 42.54 -33.32 33.84
C ALA A 445 43.61 -33.61 34.92
N GLN A 446 44.57 -32.71 35.09
CA GLN A 446 45.58 -32.79 36.16
C GLN A 446 44.94 -32.76 37.57
N LEU A 447 43.94 -31.89 37.79
CA LEU A 447 43.22 -31.85 39.06
C LEU A 447 42.32 -33.08 39.30
N GLU A 448 41.69 -33.63 38.25
CA GLU A 448 40.96 -34.89 38.35
C GLU A 448 41.87 -36.08 38.65
N GLU A 449 43.09 -36.12 38.09
CA GLU A 449 44.09 -37.14 38.42
C GLU A 449 44.48 -37.08 39.90
N HIS A 450 44.75 -35.88 40.45
CA HIS A 450 45.01 -35.72 41.88
C HIS A 450 43.81 -36.10 42.78
N VAL A 451 42.58 -35.89 42.33
CA VAL A 451 41.37 -36.39 43.02
C VAL A 451 41.36 -37.92 43.04
N ILE A 452 41.67 -38.56 41.92
CA ILE A 452 41.74 -40.03 41.81
C ILE A 452 42.87 -40.59 42.68
N GLU A 453 44.05 -39.94 42.72
CA GLU A 453 45.14 -40.31 43.62
C GLU A 453 44.76 -40.20 45.10
N GLY A 454 44.11 -39.10 45.49
CA GLY A 454 43.65 -38.89 46.86
C GLY A 454 42.61 -39.94 47.27
N GLN A 455 41.62 -40.20 46.40
CA GLN A 455 40.60 -41.22 46.64
C GLN A 455 41.21 -42.63 46.76
N ARG A 456 42.21 -42.98 45.93
CA ARG A 456 42.95 -44.25 46.06
C ARG A 456 43.65 -44.37 47.42
N LYS A 457 44.36 -43.33 47.87
CA LYS A 457 45.04 -43.29 49.18
C LYS A 457 44.06 -43.44 50.34
N LEU A 458 42.92 -42.74 50.28
CA LEU A 458 41.85 -42.84 51.28
C LEU A 458 41.21 -44.24 51.34
N VAL A 459 40.96 -44.87 50.18
CA VAL A 459 40.45 -46.26 50.13
C VAL A 459 41.47 -47.23 50.72
N GLN A 460 42.75 -47.11 50.34
CA GLN A 460 43.83 -47.96 50.85
C GLN A 460 43.99 -47.85 52.37
N CYS A 461 43.98 -46.64 52.93
CA CYS A 461 44.05 -46.42 54.38
C CYS A 461 42.82 -47.00 55.11
N ARG A 462 41.61 -46.82 54.57
CA ARG A 462 40.38 -47.44 55.10
C ARG A 462 40.41 -48.97 55.06
N GLU A 463 41.02 -49.58 54.04
CA GLU A 463 41.20 -51.03 53.96
C GLU A 463 42.26 -51.55 54.94
N GLN A 464 43.35 -50.79 55.14
CA GLN A 464 44.37 -51.08 56.15
C GLN A 464 43.81 -50.99 57.57
N GLN A 465 43.09 -49.92 57.90
CA GLN A 465 42.39 -49.74 59.17
C GLN A 465 41.46 -50.94 59.45
N ARG A 466 40.56 -51.29 58.52
CA ARG A 466 39.65 -52.44 58.67
C ARG A 466 40.38 -53.77 58.86
N THR A 467 41.55 -53.92 58.27
CA THR A 467 42.36 -55.14 58.41
C THR A 467 42.98 -55.23 59.80
N LEU A 468 43.51 -54.12 60.31
CA LEU A 468 44.07 -54.01 61.67
C LEU A 468 42.97 -54.14 62.74
N GLU A 469 41.81 -53.51 62.56
CA GLU A 469 40.63 -53.66 63.43
C GLU A 469 40.20 -55.12 63.54
N ARG A 470 40.17 -55.85 62.41
CA ARG A 470 39.84 -57.29 62.40
C ARG A 470 40.89 -58.11 63.13
N GLN A 471 42.19 -57.83 62.93
CA GLN A 471 43.28 -58.53 63.61
C GLN A 471 43.27 -58.26 65.13
N ALA A 472 43.01 -57.02 65.57
CA ALA A 472 42.88 -56.68 66.98
C ALA A 472 41.70 -57.41 67.64
N GLN A 473 40.56 -57.53 66.93
CA GLN A 473 39.39 -58.29 67.42
C GLN A 473 39.63 -59.81 67.42
N GLU A 474 40.31 -60.36 66.41
CA GLU A 474 40.75 -61.76 66.37
C GLU A 474 41.68 -62.09 67.56
N ALA A 475 42.67 -61.23 67.83
CA ALA A 475 43.59 -61.39 68.96
C ALA A 475 42.87 -61.26 70.33
N THR A 476 41.99 -60.28 70.49
CA THR A 476 41.17 -60.10 71.72
C THR A 476 40.27 -61.32 71.98
N PHE A 477 39.75 -61.96 70.92
CA PHE A 477 38.96 -63.18 71.05
C PHE A 477 39.83 -64.39 71.43
N ALA A 478 41.05 -64.50 70.88
CA ALA A 478 42.00 -65.56 71.25
C ALA A 478 42.41 -65.49 72.73
N GLN A 479 42.75 -64.30 73.24
CA GLN A 479 43.05 -64.07 74.66
C GLN A 479 41.92 -64.57 75.58
N ARG A 480 40.66 -64.18 75.28
CA ARG A 480 39.47 -64.62 76.05
C ARG A 480 39.24 -66.12 75.99
N SER A 481 39.55 -66.76 74.85
CA SER A 481 39.44 -68.22 74.68
C SER A 481 40.45 -68.97 75.57
N LEU A 482 41.70 -68.49 75.65
CA LEU A 482 42.73 -69.06 76.55
C LEU A 482 42.32 -68.92 78.02
N GLN A 483 41.84 -67.74 78.43
CA GLN A 483 41.35 -67.49 79.80
C GLN A 483 40.18 -68.41 80.17
N ALA A 484 39.21 -68.61 79.26
CA ALA A 484 38.09 -69.52 79.47
C ALA A 484 38.55 -70.98 79.63
N ARG A 485 39.50 -71.43 78.80
CA ARG A 485 40.01 -72.81 78.83
C ARG A 485 40.73 -73.16 80.13
N ASN A 486 41.47 -72.21 80.69
CA ASN A 486 42.15 -72.36 81.98
C ASN A 486 41.13 -72.53 83.14
N ALA A 487 40.00 -71.83 83.07
CA ALA A 487 38.91 -71.95 84.06
C ALA A 487 38.10 -73.26 83.96
N GLU A 488 38.02 -73.90 82.78
CA GLU A 488 37.39 -75.23 82.62
C GLU A 488 38.20 -76.33 83.32
N LEU A 489 39.52 -76.36 83.09
CA LEU A 489 40.43 -77.37 83.66
C LEU A 489 40.40 -77.39 85.19
N SER A 490 40.38 -76.21 85.82
CA SER A 490 40.28 -76.09 87.28
C SER A 490 39.04 -76.75 87.87
N ARG A 491 37.89 -76.70 87.17
CA ARG A 491 36.61 -77.25 87.67
C ARG A 491 36.51 -78.76 87.51
N ALA A 492 37.12 -79.32 86.46
CA ALA A 492 37.08 -80.75 86.19
C ALA A 492 37.79 -81.61 87.26
N ILE A 493 38.76 -81.03 87.98
CA ILE A 493 39.53 -81.70 89.04
C ILE A 493 38.68 -81.88 90.32
N GLU A 494 37.79 -80.94 90.62
CA GLU A 494 37.02 -80.89 91.86
C GLU A 494 35.87 -81.92 91.89
N THR A 495 35.08 -82.00 90.81
CA THR A 495 33.92 -82.90 90.69
C THR A 495 34.30 -84.38 90.83
N ALA A 496 35.49 -84.77 90.38
CA ALA A 496 35.97 -86.15 90.40
C ALA A 496 36.13 -86.73 91.82
N GLN A 497 36.28 -85.89 92.84
CA GLN A 497 36.48 -86.35 94.23
C GLN A 497 35.16 -86.69 94.94
N GLN A 498 34.03 -86.12 94.51
CA GLN A 498 32.73 -86.28 95.19
C GLN A 498 31.98 -87.56 94.77
N GLN A 499 32.24 -88.10 93.58
CA GLN A 499 31.49 -89.25 93.05
C GLN A 499 31.90 -90.61 93.67
N SER A 500 33.03 -90.68 94.38
CA SER A 500 33.55 -91.95 94.91
C SER A 500 32.89 -92.40 96.22
N SER A 501 32.06 -91.57 96.87
CA SER A 501 31.55 -91.85 98.23
C SER A 501 30.10 -92.32 98.29
N SER A 502 29.25 -92.02 97.31
CA SER A 502 27.80 -92.32 97.40
C SER A 502 27.43 -93.78 97.11
N ILE A 503 28.20 -94.48 96.27
CA ILE A 503 27.88 -95.82 95.75
C ILE A 503 27.81 -96.90 96.85
N LEU A 504 28.39 -96.66 98.03
CA LEU A 504 28.42 -97.61 99.14
C LEU A 504 27.14 -97.65 100.01
N GLU A 505 26.23 -96.68 99.89
CA GLU A 505 25.08 -96.56 100.81
C GLU A 505 23.76 -97.16 100.30
N GLU A 506 23.65 -97.45 98.99
CA GLU A 506 22.37 -97.82 98.37
C GLU A 506 22.03 -99.32 98.47
N GLU A 507 23.04 -100.21 98.51
CA GLU A 507 22.87 -101.67 98.45
C GLU A 507 21.98 -102.23 99.58
N GLN A 508 22.10 -101.70 100.81
CA GLN A 508 21.43 -102.27 101.98
C GLN A 508 19.90 -102.07 102.01
N ARG A 509 19.34 -101.16 101.21
CA ARG A 509 17.91 -100.78 101.33
C ARG A 509 16.96 -101.71 100.57
N ALA A 510 17.41 -102.33 99.47
CA ALA A 510 16.54 -103.07 98.55
C ALA A 510 15.96 -104.38 99.11
N GLN A 511 16.58 -104.97 100.14
CA GLN A 511 16.27 -106.35 100.57
C GLN A 511 14.97 -106.48 101.40
N ILE A 512 14.33 -105.38 101.81
CA ILE A 512 13.27 -105.37 102.83
C ILE A 512 11.84 -105.30 102.25
N GLU A 513 11.64 -104.75 101.05
CA GLU A 513 10.28 -104.42 100.55
C GLU A 513 9.45 -105.60 99.99
N LEU A 514 10.06 -106.76 99.71
CA LEU A 514 9.49 -107.81 98.85
C LEU A 514 8.25 -108.57 99.38
N ASN A 515 7.71 -108.23 100.56
CA ASN A 515 6.92 -109.17 101.39
C ASN A 515 5.45 -108.80 101.68
N ARG A 516 4.75 -107.95 100.87
CA ARG A 516 3.35 -107.54 101.18
C ARG A 516 2.33 -107.41 100.02
N LEU A 517 1.57 -108.51 99.84
CA LEU A 517 0.12 -108.60 99.52
C LEU A 517 -0.40 -108.32 98.08
N THR A 518 -1.64 -108.81 97.85
CA THR A 518 -2.25 -109.13 96.52
C THR A 518 -3.79 -108.91 96.48
N ASP A 519 -4.47 -109.43 95.45
CA ASP A 519 -5.80 -109.02 94.92
C ASP A 519 -6.97 -110.01 95.21
N ALA A 520 -8.20 -109.50 95.24
CA ALA A 520 -9.45 -110.26 95.39
C ALA A 520 -10.75 -109.57 94.87
N ALA A 521 -10.70 -108.37 94.25
CA ALA A 521 -11.90 -107.52 94.13
C ALA A 521 -12.65 -107.54 92.78
N ALA A 522 -12.05 -108.11 91.72
CA ALA A 522 -12.37 -107.69 90.35
C ALA A 522 -13.67 -108.23 89.70
N GLN A 523 -14.14 -109.43 90.05
CA GLN A 523 -15.06 -110.18 89.15
C GLN A 523 -16.55 -109.82 89.27
N ALA A 524 -17.03 -109.36 90.41
CA ALA A 524 -18.47 -109.07 90.61
C ALA A 524 -18.98 -107.85 89.83
N GLY A 525 -18.11 -106.90 89.48
CA GLY A 525 -18.50 -105.67 88.75
C GLY A 525 -18.82 -105.89 87.27
N LEU A 526 -18.42 -107.02 86.68
CA LEU A 526 -18.28 -107.16 85.23
C LEU A 526 -19.61 -107.18 84.46
N GLN A 527 -20.67 -107.80 84.99
CA GLN A 527 -21.96 -107.87 84.26
C GLN A 527 -22.79 -106.59 84.38
N ASN A 528 -22.78 -105.91 85.53
CA ASN A 528 -23.45 -104.60 85.68
C ASN A 528 -22.83 -103.55 84.75
N ALA A 529 -21.52 -103.62 84.49
CA ALA A 529 -20.83 -102.74 83.54
C ALA A 529 -21.32 -102.91 82.09
N LEU A 530 -21.76 -104.11 81.67
CA LEU A 530 -22.09 -104.40 80.28
C LEU A 530 -23.48 -103.91 79.84
N ALA A 531 -24.50 -103.96 80.72
CA ALA A 531 -25.80 -103.35 80.44
C ALA A 531 -25.67 -101.82 80.40
N LEU A 532 -24.97 -101.25 81.39
CA LEU A 532 -24.64 -99.82 81.46
C LEU A 532 -23.86 -99.36 80.22
N LYS A 533 -22.89 -100.15 79.74
CA LYS A 533 -22.08 -99.85 78.55
C LYS A 533 -22.92 -99.53 77.31
N LEU A 534 -23.98 -100.28 77.02
CA LEU A 534 -24.75 -100.10 75.78
C LEU A 534 -25.62 -98.83 75.78
N GLU A 535 -26.27 -98.52 76.90
CA GLU A 535 -26.97 -97.24 77.06
C GLU A 535 -25.98 -96.08 77.03
N ARG A 536 -24.84 -96.24 77.73
CA ARG A 536 -23.76 -95.25 77.72
C ARG A 536 -23.18 -95.05 76.33
N GLU A 537 -22.99 -96.08 75.51
CA GLU A 537 -22.45 -95.96 74.14
C GLU A 537 -23.39 -95.21 73.20
N LYS A 538 -24.71 -95.40 73.30
CA LYS A 538 -25.67 -94.54 72.58
C LYS A 538 -25.60 -93.09 73.04
N SER A 539 -25.54 -92.85 74.36
CA SER A 539 -25.36 -91.49 74.89
C SER A 539 -24.01 -90.89 74.49
N LEU A 540 -22.95 -91.70 74.42
CA LEU A 540 -21.58 -91.33 74.07
C LEU A 540 -21.45 -91.03 72.58
N GLY A 541 -22.20 -91.69 71.70
CA GLY A 541 -22.25 -91.35 70.28
C GLY A 541 -22.81 -89.95 70.06
N ALA A 542 -23.98 -89.65 70.66
CA ALA A 542 -24.59 -88.32 70.61
C ALA A 542 -23.68 -87.27 71.29
N ARG A 543 -23.19 -87.55 72.50
CA ARG A 543 -22.29 -86.68 73.26
C ARG A 543 -20.92 -86.52 72.60
N ARG A 544 -20.43 -87.46 71.79
CA ARG A 544 -19.21 -87.29 70.98
C ARG A 544 -19.45 -86.40 69.78
N SER A 545 -20.58 -86.57 69.07
CA SER A 545 -20.96 -85.64 68.01
C SER A 545 -21.10 -84.21 68.56
N GLU A 546 -21.77 -84.03 69.70
CA GLU A 546 -21.78 -82.74 70.40
C GLU A 546 -20.39 -82.31 70.88
N TYR A 547 -19.58 -83.20 71.45
CA TYR A 547 -18.25 -82.88 71.99
C TYR A 547 -17.24 -82.49 70.91
N ASP A 548 -17.25 -83.11 69.74
CA ASP A 548 -16.34 -82.79 68.64
C ASP A 548 -16.74 -81.45 67.99
N ASP A 549 -18.04 -81.21 67.85
CA ASP A 549 -18.62 -79.94 67.39
C ASP A 549 -18.38 -78.81 68.40
N LEU A 550 -18.53 -79.10 69.70
CA LEU A 550 -18.13 -78.23 70.81
C LEU A 550 -16.62 -78.05 70.88
N THR A 551 -15.79 -79.04 70.53
CA THR A 551 -14.32 -78.94 70.55
C THR A 551 -13.81 -78.07 69.39
N ALA A 552 -14.44 -78.15 68.22
CA ALA A 552 -14.17 -77.23 67.12
C ALA A 552 -14.53 -75.78 67.51
N LYS A 553 -15.70 -75.59 68.13
CA LYS A 553 -16.16 -74.29 68.66
C LYS A 553 -15.29 -73.81 69.82
N LEU A 554 -14.83 -74.71 70.70
CA LEU A 554 -13.97 -74.43 71.85
C LEU A 554 -12.59 -73.98 71.40
N ARG A 555 -11.97 -74.64 70.40
CA ARG A 555 -10.67 -74.21 69.85
C ARG A 555 -10.76 -72.81 69.23
N ALA A 556 -11.78 -72.56 68.40
CA ALA A 556 -12.02 -71.23 67.81
C ALA A 556 -12.41 -70.17 68.85
N SER A 557 -12.98 -70.59 69.99
CA SER A 557 -13.24 -69.72 71.16
C SER A 557 -11.98 -69.48 71.98
N ASP A 558 -11.11 -70.48 72.13
CA ASP A 558 -9.89 -70.42 72.94
C ASP A 558 -8.82 -69.56 72.28
N GLU A 559 -8.68 -69.58 70.94
CA GLU A 559 -7.80 -68.66 70.23
C GLU A 559 -8.22 -67.18 70.42
N ARG A 560 -9.54 -66.91 70.41
CA ARG A 560 -10.08 -65.57 70.75
C ARG A 560 -9.93 -65.24 72.23
N ARG A 561 -10.14 -66.21 73.12
CA ARG A 561 -9.98 -66.07 74.57
C ARG A 561 -8.53 -65.72 74.93
N LEU A 562 -7.54 -66.40 74.34
CA LEU A 562 -6.12 -66.14 74.57
C LEU A 562 -5.64 -64.77 74.08
N GLN A 563 -6.32 -64.19 73.08
CA GLN A 563 -6.09 -62.80 72.67
C GLN A 563 -6.64 -61.83 73.74
N LEU A 564 -7.91 -62.00 74.14
CA LEU A 564 -8.57 -61.14 75.15
C LEU A 564 -7.97 -61.29 76.57
N GLU A 565 -7.54 -62.49 76.98
CA GLU A 565 -6.95 -62.73 78.31
C GLU A 565 -5.61 -62.01 78.51
N ARG A 566 -4.90 -61.67 77.43
CA ARG A 566 -3.69 -60.83 77.48
C ARG A 566 -4.00 -59.34 77.64
N GLU A 567 -5.16 -58.89 77.17
CA GLU A 567 -5.62 -57.49 77.29
C GLU A 567 -6.27 -57.22 78.65
N LEU A 568 -6.84 -58.25 79.27
CA LEU A 568 -7.60 -58.20 80.50
C LEU A 568 -6.74 -57.85 81.74
N GLU A 569 -6.01 -58.81 82.30
CA GLU A 569 -5.95 -58.87 83.76
C GLU A 569 -4.81 -58.21 84.58
N PRO A 570 -3.99 -57.29 84.03
CA PRO A 570 -3.68 -56.02 84.72
C PRO A 570 -4.91 -55.33 85.37
N LEU A 571 -6.15 -55.67 84.99
CA LEU A 571 -7.38 -55.24 85.66
C LEU A 571 -7.66 -55.91 87.04
N ARG A 572 -7.40 -57.22 87.29
CA ARG A 572 -7.54 -57.78 88.68
C ARG A 572 -6.47 -57.27 89.62
N GLN A 573 -5.32 -56.82 89.12
CA GLN A 573 -4.32 -56.13 89.94
C GLN A 573 -4.87 -54.81 90.54
N ARG A 574 -5.97 -54.26 89.99
CA ARG A 574 -6.76 -53.18 90.60
C ARG A 574 -7.94 -53.67 91.46
N ILE A 575 -8.39 -54.91 91.34
CA ILE A 575 -9.45 -55.49 92.19
C ILE A 575 -8.85 -56.00 93.52
N THR A 576 -7.62 -56.50 93.51
CA THR A 576 -6.87 -56.89 94.73
C THR A 576 -6.76 -55.76 95.76
N GLU A 577 -6.77 -54.50 95.34
CA GLU A 577 -6.71 -53.35 96.25
C GLU A 577 -8.03 -53.00 96.96
N PHE A 578 -9.19 -53.48 96.47
CA PHE A 578 -10.50 -53.06 96.99
C PHE A 578 -11.12 -54.04 97.98
N GLN A 579 -11.08 -55.36 97.73
CA GLN A 579 -11.65 -56.32 98.71
C GLN A 579 -10.80 -56.47 99.99
N LEU A 580 -9.48 -56.28 99.91
CA LEU A 580 -8.61 -56.20 101.10
C LEU A 580 -8.99 -55.07 102.08
N LYS A 581 -9.75 -54.06 101.61
CA LYS A 581 -10.26 -52.95 102.44
C LYS A 581 -11.68 -53.22 102.98
N GLU A 582 -12.45 -54.14 102.38
CA GLU A 582 -13.67 -54.70 102.99
C GLU A 582 -13.31 -55.68 104.13
N GLN A 583 -12.29 -56.52 103.90
CA GLN A 583 -11.82 -57.56 104.81
C GLN A 583 -11.47 -57.02 106.21
N ALA A 584 -11.03 -55.76 106.32
CA ALA A 584 -10.75 -55.10 107.61
C ALA A 584 -12.02 -54.64 108.36
N ALA A 585 -13.12 -54.35 107.67
CA ALA A 585 -14.31 -53.74 108.27
C ALA A 585 -15.26 -54.78 108.89
N ARG A 586 -15.42 -55.95 108.24
CA ARG A 586 -16.33 -57.01 108.72
C ARG A 586 -15.80 -57.75 109.96
N LEU A 587 -14.48 -57.94 110.04
CA LEU A 587 -13.80 -58.43 111.25
C LEU A 587 -14.12 -57.57 112.49
N GLY A 588 -14.33 -56.26 112.29
CA GLY A 588 -14.76 -55.35 113.36
C GLY A 588 -16.23 -55.48 113.77
N PHE A 589 -17.08 -56.15 112.98
CA PHE A 589 -18.46 -56.49 113.35
C PHE A 589 -18.52 -57.84 114.05
N GLU A 590 -17.84 -58.84 113.49
CA GLU A 590 -17.73 -60.21 114.02
C GLU A 590 -17.31 -60.21 115.50
N GLN A 591 -16.37 -59.35 115.90
CA GLN A 591 -15.91 -59.25 117.28
C GLN A 591 -16.96 -58.68 118.27
N TYR A 592 -17.87 -57.79 117.85
CA TYR A 592 -18.93 -57.27 118.73
C TYR A 592 -20.15 -58.21 118.77
N GLU A 593 -20.40 -58.98 117.72
CA GLU A 593 -21.37 -60.09 117.75
C GLU A 593 -20.93 -61.19 118.74
N GLN A 594 -19.64 -61.52 118.74
CA GLN A 594 -19.03 -62.42 119.73
C GLN A 594 -19.30 -61.98 121.18
N GLN A 595 -19.18 -60.67 121.47
CA GLN A 595 -19.41 -60.11 122.82
C GLN A 595 -20.88 -60.16 123.28
N LEU A 596 -21.84 -60.39 122.39
CA LEU A 596 -23.24 -60.62 122.74
C LEU A 596 -23.54 -62.12 122.97
N ALA A 597 -22.91 -62.99 122.19
CA ALA A 597 -22.99 -64.45 122.38
C ALA A 597 -22.33 -64.91 123.69
N ASP A 598 -21.15 -64.40 124.02
CA ASP A 598 -20.43 -64.74 125.26
C ASP A 598 -21.08 -64.12 126.51
N ALA A 599 -21.80 -63.00 126.35
CA ALA A 599 -22.69 -62.45 127.39
C ALA A 599 -24.05 -63.19 127.48
N GLN A 600 -24.33 -64.13 126.56
CA GLN A 600 -25.61 -64.84 126.38
C GLN A 600 -26.83 -63.91 126.40
N ALA A 601 -26.68 -62.71 125.84
CA ALA A 601 -27.67 -61.64 125.92
C ALA A 601 -28.81 -61.83 124.91
N ASP A 602 -30.06 -61.86 125.38
CA ASP A 602 -31.23 -61.92 124.51
C ASP A 602 -31.48 -60.56 123.86
N LEU A 603 -31.24 -60.45 122.55
CA LEU A 603 -31.52 -59.23 121.80
C LEU A 603 -33.00 -58.85 121.76
N ILE A 604 -33.96 -59.76 122.02
CA ILE A 604 -35.38 -59.41 122.12
C ILE A 604 -35.67 -58.71 123.46
N ALA A 605 -35.36 -59.33 124.59
CA ALA A 605 -35.50 -58.71 125.90
C ALA A 605 -34.56 -57.51 126.11
N VAL A 606 -33.43 -57.42 125.38
CA VAL A 606 -32.58 -56.22 125.35
C VAL A 606 -33.21 -55.13 124.48
N GLU A 607 -33.61 -55.37 123.22
CA GLU A 607 -34.35 -54.37 122.42
C GLU A 607 -35.61 -53.87 123.15
N GLN A 608 -36.27 -54.73 123.95
CA GLN A 608 -37.45 -54.39 124.75
C GLN A 608 -37.17 -53.78 126.14
N SER A 609 -36.09 -54.10 126.84
CA SER A 609 -35.71 -53.41 128.09
C SER A 609 -34.94 -52.10 127.83
N ILE A 610 -34.45 -51.94 126.60
CA ILE A 610 -34.02 -50.67 126.02
C ILE A 610 -35.23 -49.80 125.66
N LYS A 611 -36.32 -50.36 125.10
CA LYS A 611 -37.65 -49.75 125.23
C LYS A 611 -38.05 -49.71 126.70
N ASP A 612 -39.10 -48.96 127.01
CA ASP A 612 -39.75 -48.86 128.32
C ASP A 612 -38.86 -48.19 129.42
N GLY A 613 -37.56 -48.52 129.50
CA GLY A 613 -36.50 -47.81 130.20
C GLY A 613 -35.69 -46.78 129.39
N ASN A 614 -35.84 -46.71 128.06
CA ASN A 614 -35.21 -45.69 127.18
C ASN A 614 -33.64 -45.69 127.15
N VAL A 615 -33.03 -46.88 127.12
CA VAL A 615 -31.57 -47.09 127.25
C VAL A 615 -30.76 -46.65 126.02
N ARG A 616 -29.45 -46.45 126.18
CA ARG A 616 -28.55 -45.86 125.18
C ARG A 616 -27.18 -46.53 125.11
N LEU A 617 -26.70 -46.76 123.88
CA LEU A 617 -25.35 -47.24 123.58
C LEU A 617 -24.27 -46.32 124.18
N LEU A 618 -24.48 -44.99 124.14
CA LEU A 618 -23.79 -44.04 125.03
C LEU A 618 -24.35 -44.16 126.46
N GLY A 619 -23.86 -45.16 127.19
CA GLY A 619 -24.15 -45.36 128.62
C GLY A 619 -23.90 -46.80 129.10
N MET A 620 -24.34 -47.80 128.31
CA MET A 620 -24.46 -49.21 128.73
C MET A 620 -23.23 -49.83 129.40
N GLN A 621 -22.00 -49.45 129.00
CA GLN A 621 -20.77 -49.96 129.64
C GLN A 621 -20.74 -49.67 131.16
N GLY A 622 -21.20 -48.49 131.58
CA GLY A 622 -21.17 -48.05 132.97
C GLY A 622 -22.26 -48.66 133.86
N ASP A 623 -23.42 -49.01 133.29
CA ASP A 623 -24.48 -49.70 134.02
C ASP A 623 -24.10 -51.16 134.31
N ILE A 624 -23.42 -51.82 133.37
CA ILE A 624 -22.89 -53.18 133.54
C ILE A 624 -21.77 -53.20 134.60
N ASP A 625 -20.92 -52.18 134.64
CA ASP A 625 -19.87 -52.01 135.66
C ASP A 625 -20.38 -51.81 137.10
N ARG A 626 -21.67 -51.52 137.29
CA ARG A 626 -22.33 -51.57 138.60
C ARG A 626 -22.72 -53.00 138.97
N LEU A 627 -23.36 -53.73 138.07
CA LEU A 627 -23.90 -55.08 138.32
C LEU A 627 -22.78 -56.08 138.67
N ASN A 628 -21.62 -55.96 138.03
CA ASN A 628 -20.42 -56.73 138.38
C ASN A 628 -19.96 -56.56 139.85
N ARG A 629 -20.34 -55.47 140.53
CA ARG A 629 -20.04 -55.25 141.96
C ARG A 629 -21.10 -55.81 142.89
N GLU A 630 -22.36 -55.88 142.45
CA GLU A 630 -23.47 -56.43 143.24
C GLU A 630 -23.45 -57.97 143.27
N ILE A 631 -23.03 -58.61 142.17
CA ILE A 631 -22.87 -60.07 142.09
C ILE A 631 -21.69 -60.57 142.95
N ALA A 632 -20.62 -59.77 143.06
CA ALA A 632 -19.43 -60.09 143.83
C ALA A 632 -19.76 -60.08 145.36
N ALA A 633 -19.71 -60.23 146.69
CA ALA A 633 -20.72 -59.81 147.66
C ALA A 633 -21.91 -60.77 147.89
N LEU A 634 -22.30 -61.60 146.91
CA LEU A 634 -23.33 -62.63 147.04
C LEU A 634 -22.78 -63.99 146.57
N GLY A 635 -21.59 -64.37 147.03
CA GLY A 635 -21.51 -64.84 148.42
C GLY A 635 -21.79 -66.36 148.55
N ALA A 636 -22.21 -67.00 147.44
CA ALA A 636 -22.36 -68.44 147.28
C ALA A 636 -23.33 -69.06 148.31
N VAL A 637 -23.12 -70.33 148.63
CA VAL A 637 -23.16 -70.89 149.98
C VAL A 637 -24.10 -70.17 150.98
N ASN A 638 -25.30 -70.73 151.10
CA ASN A 638 -25.84 -71.01 152.44
C ASN A 638 -25.39 -72.39 152.98
N LEU A 639 -24.82 -73.28 152.14
CA LEU A 639 -23.60 -74.10 152.33
C LEU A 639 -23.53 -75.17 151.20
N ALA A 640 -22.76 -76.23 151.42
CA ALA A 640 -23.07 -77.54 150.87
C ALA A 640 -24.31 -78.09 151.61
N ALA A 641 -25.36 -78.41 150.85
CA ALA A 641 -26.76 -78.47 151.32
C ALA A 641 -27.30 -77.11 151.82
N LEU A 642 -28.61 -77.10 152.13
CA LEU A 642 -29.41 -75.99 152.70
C LEU A 642 -29.79 -74.89 151.70
#